data_AF-A0A072NE22-F1
#
_entry.id   AF-A0A072NE22-F1
#
_cell.length_a   1.000
_cell.length_b   1.000
_cell.length_c   1.000
_cell.angle_alpha   90.00
_cell.angle_beta   90.00
_cell.angle_gamma   90.00
#
_symmetry.space_group_name_H-M   'P 1'
#
loop_
_entity.id
_entity.type
_entity.pdbx_description
1 polymer ?
#
loop_
_entity_poly.entity_id
_entity_poly.type
_entity_poly.pdbx_seq_one_letter_code
_entity_poly.pdbx_strand_id
1 'polypeptide(L)'
;MKSGARPFLLLVATSILAACGSGSSDSTPTTSKTLTDRSPAELKKQYGGYVESRYEGSNALANLDADPETIQLYAAMLFGPADIYFPFPPQGFYNRVLYGSDRMPATYLCSDGGTFTMDGSLNSDGVGNVRLEYENCVENYDIVLNGSSMVSLLNSEGSSYTVYYDNLELTLPGYPPELLSGFVSYAMGDNAENFDVDVRLLSTNTETGFQRIDSVSRSAIGDNWEFEGTFVASGAGTVSISTQTPITNYSDPQAGTVKIGGASNQSAYVDIVDPTFTRVLFDGDGNNQPELGYYFTSLDNFLYSYLGGIELVAIENAGFPPEVAAPILKTPTPDTTTDIVVEAGSYSDRDTDISELSISYRWMVNGTPVTGIDSATLPSSYTQKDDEIVVFAVVSDGQFAQASDNLTILIGDAPATLNVSGIPDTIEAGQLLSVTATFSDPDEPGPASPATLLYGPSGMEIGSDGTLQWHVEELLFDASTITFGLGIGDSTDEAVDYSIDVINPGTSLPIARSGITVPGQNHAMFIGDFLGDSGNEILTMDNQRVFALSAANGGYEESWAYPYAMPTDGSLTALTTGNLDTDPQLELVVATEHGISVIGGDTDTARPIYETSRFVDAIAMADVNDDSIMELAILTSESEFSSATQSLTVLALDGSATQLFETAVNGSTREMVIGNVDADAQLEIVLSSGLVYDGATWANEWYLGTGFSDGTLAAGDLDADGIDEILAADAWGAIKVFSAVSKSQLAYQDNFNTCAIQSANVDADAAQELLVGDCQWGNITAYDLQGSSLQSIWQLDMQGHGSKSITVGDANDDGIKELLWGTGQSSSGADDLIVAELSGASPTITVGQDMDIQLDSFTAAGWGAVEPGQERAIFIVPSTESGYAGQRLAYMDQDGTFSLTEEISNSWEGSRYGDIVDYNLDGYADIFLATSSTYDGMFKALQLSNLTEHWGTGGVYDDNINMVEAEFFNADSYADAFIANGNSLSVVDIENQVLLEQVALSNTITDFALTSDNGIRYLALAGRSSQLKVWKVVDGALQSGTDLSALFTASTQCNRLQFANLDDEPGPELVCAGSYSYGSDSSEFVIFDLNDNTWIETRRFSLPGEVTDFVVDSSRTDFQQLLVGKTIVDDINHVVSTIELMSASTGKAVWTSPELMGSVAHRSMHYRPQASNSQHRLMFATGSAMYLVQ
;
A
#
# COMPACT_ATOMS: atom_id res chain seq x y z
N MET A 1 -76.81 -6.37 72.88
CA MET A 1 -76.82 -7.25 71.68
C MET A 1 -75.79 -6.64 70.72
N LYS A 2 -74.50 -7.02 70.78
CA LYS A 2 -73.82 -8.17 70.12
C LYS A 2 -74.23 -8.30 68.64
N SER A 3 -73.37 -8.36 67.62
CA SER A 3 -71.89 -8.51 67.54
C SER A 3 -71.42 -8.36 66.08
N GLY A 4 -70.26 -7.74 65.83
CA GLY A 4 -69.13 -8.33 65.08
C GLY A 4 -68.98 -7.75 63.66
N ALA A 5 -67.82 -7.49 63.07
CA ALA A 5 -66.42 -7.60 63.50
C ALA A 5 -65.56 -6.59 62.67
N ARG A 6 -64.44 -6.21 63.27
CA ARG A 6 -63.27 -5.41 62.81
C ARG A 6 -62.52 -6.05 61.61
N PRO A 7 -61.39 -5.49 61.10
CA PRO A 7 -60.75 -4.15 61.26
C PRO A 7 -60.33 -3.57 59.86
N PHE A 8 -59.59 -2.49 59.61
CA PHE A 8 -59.08 -1.30 60.30
C PHE A 8 -58.70 -0.34 59.15
N LEU A 9 -59.19 0.90 59.17
CA LEU A 9 -58.58 2.04 58.49
C LEU A 9 -59.08 3.25 59.28
N LEU A 10 -58.20 4.04 59.88
CA LEU A 10 -58.62 5.32 60.45
C LEU A 10 -57.53 6.37 60.29
N LEU A 11 -57.83 7.28 59.38
CA LEU A 11 -57.43 8.67 59.39
C LEU A 11 -58.14 9.39 60.57
N VAL A 12 -57.59 10.54 60.96
CA VAL A 12 -58.28 11.80 61.35
C VAL A 12 -57.88 12.43 62.70
N ALA A 13 -57.32 13.65 62.54
CA ALA A 13 -57.49 14.93 63.26
C ALA A 13 -56.89 15.19 64.64
N THR A 14 -56.30 16.38 64.76
CA THR A 14 -56.90 17.60 65.35
C THR A 14 -55.97 18.79 64.95
N SER A 15 -56.37 20.06 64.81
CA SER A 15 -57.44 20.86 65.44
C SER A 15 -57.65 22.19 64.69
N ILE A 16 -58.80 22.81 64.97
CA ILE A 16 -59.45 23.98 64.35
C ILE A 16 -59.34 25.22 65.27
N LEU A 17 -59.48 26.42 64.67
CA LEU A 17 -60.14 27.68 65.12
C LEU A 17 -59.19 28.89 65.25
N ALA A 18 -59.53 30.15 64.93
CA ALA A 18 -60.48 30.86 64.05
C ALA A 18 -60.37 32.36 64.41
N ALA A 19 -60.51 33.29 63.45
CA ALA A 19 -61.51 34.39 63.45
C ALA A 19 -61.07 35.74 62.81
N CYS A 20 -61.95 36.20 61.89
CA CYS A 20 -62.48 37.56 61.66
C CYS A 20 -61.73 38.66 60.86
N GLY A 21 -62.44 39.16 59.82
CA GLY A 21 -62.55 40.59 59.45
C GLY A 21 -61.98 40.99 58.09
N SER A 22 -62.71 40.83 56.99
CA SER A 22 -63.47 41.87 56.26
C SER A 22 -62.64 42.93 55.50
N GLY A 23 -62.80 43.01 54.17
CA GLY A 23 -62.43 44.21 53.40
C GLY A 23 -62.16 43.96 51.92
N SER A 24 -63.14 44.31 51.09
CA SER A 24 -63.15 44.26 49.63
C SER A 24 -62.15 45.22 48.97
N SER A 25 -61.44 44.75 47.94
CA SER A 25 -61.23 45.50 46.68
C SER A 25 -60.79 44.53 45.58
N ASP A 26 -61.43 44.63 44.43
CA ASP A 26 -61.21 43.86 43.22
C ASP A 26 -59.75 43.80 42.76
N SER A 27 -59.25 42.59 42.51
CA SER A 27 -58.36 42.30 41.39
C SER A 27 -58.59 40.85 40.97
N THR A 28 -59.00 40.65 39.72
CA THR A 28 -59.06 39.38 38.98
C THR A 28 -57.91 38.42 39.34
N PRO A 29 -58.15 37.09 39.40
CA PRO A 29 -57.08 36.12 39.63
C PRO A 29 -56.17 36.10 38.40
N THR A 30 -54.92 36.53 38.59
CA THR A 30 -53.86 36.38 37.60
C THR A 30 -53.51 34.90 37.47
N THR A 31 -53.50 34.45 36.22
CA THR A 31 -53.09 33.14 35.71
C THR A 31 -51.81 32.62 36.39
N SER A 32 -51.84 31.36 36.85
CA SER A 32 -50.64 30.62 37.25
C SER A 32 -49.62 30.64 36.11
N LYS A 33 -48.50 31.35 36.29
CA LYS A 33 -47.38 31.34 35.33
C LYS A 33 -46.81 29.92 35.21
N THR A 34 -46.62 29.44 33.99
CA THR A 34 -45.84 28.23 33.68
C THR A 34 -44.37 28.43 34.11
N LEU A 35 -43.62 27.36 34.44
CA LEU A 35 -42.24 27.49 34.95
C LEU A 35 -41.32 28.26 33.99
N THR A 36 -41.60 28.16 32.69
CA THR A 36 -40.93 28.87 31.60
C THR A 36 -41.19 30.39 31.58
N ASP A 37 -42.22 30.90 32.27
CA ASP A 37 -42.56 32.34 32.36
C ASP A 37 -41.98 33.05 33.59
N ARG A 38 -41.18 32.35 34.39
CA ARG A 38 -40.54 32.87 35.61
C ARG A 38 -39.24 33.60 35.28
N SER A 39 -38.92 34.63 36.05
CA SER A 39 -37.61 35.29 35.93
C SER A 39 -36.47 34.39 36.47
N PRO A 40 -35.23 34.55 35.98
CA PRO A 40 -34.08 33.81 36.50
C PRO A 40 -33.91 33.91 38.03
N ALA A 41 -34.23 35.07 38.63
CA ALA A 41 -34.18 35.25 40.08
C ALA A 41 -35.24 34.41 40.82
N GLU A 42 -36.43 34.24 40.24
CA GLU A 42 -37.48 33.37 40.79
C GLU A 42 -37.09 31.88 40.68
N LEU A 43 -36.41 31.49 39.59
CA LEU A 43 -35.89 30.14 39.39
C LEU A 43 -34.72 29.82 40.34
N LYS A 44 -33.71 30.70 40.45
CA LYS A 44 -32.61 30.54 41.43
C LYS A 44 -33.13 30.37 42.86
N LYS A 45 -34.14 31.17 43.26
CA LYS A 45 -34.75 31.05 44.58
C LYS A 45 -35.49 29.72 44.78
N GLN A 46 -36.19 29.24 43.76
CA GLN A 46 -36.94 27.98 43.84
C GLN A 46 -36.00 26.78 43.90
N TYR A 47 -35.10 26.65 42.94
CA TYR A 47 -34.20 25.51 42.82
C TYR A 47 -33.09 25.53 43.89
N GLY A 48 -32.62 26.72 44.30
CA GLY A 48 -31.77 26.85 45.48
C GLY A 48 -32.51 26.48 46.79
N GLY A 49 -33.84 26.63 46.84
CA GLY A 49 -34.66 26.12 47.94
C GLY A 49 -34.76 24.59 47.96
N TYR A 50 -34.61 23.92 46.82
CA TYR A 50 -34.57 22.46 46.77
C TYR A 50 -33.37 21.90 47.51
N VAL A 51 -32.19 22.53 47.36
CA VAL A 51 -30.96 22.19 48.10
C VAL A 51 -31.22 22.14 49.61
N GLU A 52 -31.83 23.19 50.18
CA GLU A 52 -32.10 23.26 51.62
C GLU A 52 -33.21 22.29 52.06
N SER A 53 -34.23 22.09 51.23
CA SER A 53 -35.38 21.24 51.58
C SER A 53 -35.12 19.74 51.48
N ARG A 54 -34.13 19.34 50.67
CA ARG A 54 -33.81 17.94 50.37
C ARG A 54 -32.54 17.45 51.09
N TYR A 55 -31.77 18.35 51.67
CA TYR A 55 -30.62 17.98 52.48
C TYR A 55 -31.05 17.50 53.87
N GLU A 56 -30.66 16.29 54.22
CA GLU A 56 -31.00 15.60 55.46
C GLU A 56 -29.80 15.49 56.44
N GLY A 57 -28.61 15.94 56.03
CA GLY A 57 -27.39 15.91 56.83
C GLY A 57 -27.21 17.06 57.82
N SER A 58 -26.06 17.09 58.51
CA SER A 58 -25.71 18.17 59.45
C SER A 58 -25.22 19.43 58.73
N ASN A 59 -25.62 20.61 59.21
CA ASN A 59 -25.08 21.92 58.81
C ASN A 59 -24.15 22.53 59.88
N ALA A 60 -23.69 21.72 60.84
CA ALA A 60 -22.70 22.17 61.83
C ALA A 60 -21.33 22.33 61.16
N LEU A 61 -20.54 23.32 61.61
CA LEU A 61 -19.16 23.47 61.14
C LEU A 61 -18.34 22.21 61.44
N ALA A 62 -17.55 21.75 60.47
CA ALA A 62 -16.68 20.59 60.59
C ALA A 62 -15.52 20.85 61.58
N ASN A 63 -15.11 19.84 62.34
CA ASN A 63 -13.92 19.91 63.19
C ASN A 63 -12.70 19.55 62.35
N LEU A 64 -11.69 20.41 62.29
CA LEU A 64 -10.50 20.21 61.45
C LEU A 64 -9.23 19.93 62.27
N ASP A 65 -9.36 19.74 63.58
CA ASP A 65 -8.23 19.53 64.49
C ASP A 65 -7.44 18.26 64.15
N ALA A 66 -6.29 18.44 63.48
CA ALA A 66 -5.33 17.39 63.16
C ALA A 66 -5.98 16.11 62.57
N ASP A 67 -6.97 16.29 61.69
CA ASP A 67 -7.71 15.21 61.04
C ASP A 67 -7.48 15.23 59.50
N PRO A 68 -6.42 14.55 59.02
CA PRO A 68 -6.10 14.46 57.60
C PRO A 68 -7.21 13.84 56.74
N GLU A 69 -8.01 12.92 57.28
CA GLU A 69 -9.09 12.27 56.53
C GLU A 69 -10.23 13.25 56.23
N THR A 70 -10.59 14.09 57.20
CA THR A 70 -11.58 15.16 56.98
C THR A 70 -11.07 16.19 55.96
N ILE A 71 -9.78 16.53 55.96
CA ILE A 71 -9.20 17.44 54.96
C ILE A 71 -9.15 16.81 53.57
N GLN A 72 -8.78 15.53 53.49
CA GLN A 72 -8.77 14.75 52.25
C GLN A 72 -10.17 14.68 51.62
N LEU A 73 -11.21 14.48 52.43
CA LEU A 73 -12.60 14.48 51.96
C LEU A 73 -12.97 15.80 51.25
N TYR A 74 -12.72 16.95 51.88
CA TYR A 74 -13.08 18.25 51.29
C TYR A 74 -12.14 18.66 50.15
N ALA A 75 -10.88 18.22 50.17
CA ALA A 75 -9.97 18.38 49.04
C ALA A 75 -10.41 17.53 47.83
N ALA A 76 -10.88 16.31 48.06
CA ALA A 76 -11.42 15.44 47.03
C ALA A 76 -12.70 16.00 46.40
N MET A 77 -13.48 16.81 47.15
CA MET A 77 -14.61 17.56 46.60
C MET A 77 -14.20 18.69 45.65
N LEU A 78 -12.93 19.13 45.67
CA LEU A 78 -12.39 20.13 44.74
C LEU A 78 -11.62 19.48 43.58
N PHE A 79 -10.73 18.54 43.90
CA PHE A 79 -9.69 18.07 42.98
C PHE A 79 -9.74 16.58 42.69
N GLY A 80 -10.57 15.82 43.42
CA GLY A 80 -10.58 14.37 43.37
C GLY A 80 -11.73 13.78 42.54
N PRO A 81 -11.93 12.45 42.58
CA PRO A 81 -13.05 11.77 41.92
C PRO A 81 -14.39 12.13 42.55
N ALA A 82 -14.35 12.85 43.67
CA ALA A 82 -15.48 13.48 44.31
C ALA A 82 -15.68 14.94 43.84
N ASP A 83 -15.09 15.48 42.78
CA ASP A 83 -15.65 16.73 42.20
C ASP A 83 -17.03 16.41 41.58
N ILE A 84 -18.00 17.31 41.71
CA ILE A 84 -19.32 17.08 41.07
C ILE A 84 -19.19 17.37 39.58
N TYR A 85 -19.49 16.39 38.74
CA TYR A 85 -19.70 16.65 37.32
C TYR A 85 -20.97 17.49 37.12
N PHE A 86 -20.83 18.67 36.52
CA PHE A 86 -21.96 19.53 36.18
C PHE A 86 -22.47 19.17 34.77
N PRO A 87 -23.61 18.47 34.62
CA PRO A 87 -24.06 18.07 33.30
C PRO A 87 -24.48 19.30 32.48
N PHE A 88 -23.77 19.50 31.37
CA PHE A 88 -24.16 20.48 30.36
C PHE A 88 -25.42 20.02 29.62
N PRO A 89 -26.22 20.96 29.07
CA PRO A 89 -27.22 20.61 28.07
C PRO A 89 -26.60 19.78 26.93
N PRO A 90 -27.32 18.77 26.38
CA PRO A 90 -26.86 17.95 25.26
C PRO A 90 -26.29 18.77 24.10
N GLN A 91 -25.32 18.23 23.36
CA GLN A 91 -24.74 18.92 22.19
C GLN A 91 -25.83 19.40 21.20
N GLY A 92 -26.88 18.61 21.01
CA GLY A 92 -28.02 18.95 20.17
C GLY A 92 -28.83 20.17 20.64
N PHE A 93 -28.74 20.57 21.91
CA PHE A 93 -29.42 21.75 22.46
C PHE A 93 -28.83 23.05 21.89
N TYR A 94 -27.51 23.22 21.97
CA TYR A 94 -26.83 24.46 21.57
C TYR A 94 -26.95 24.74 20.08
N ASN A 95 -26.72 23.72 19.25
CA ASN A 95 -26.83 23.85 17.78
C ASN A 95 -28.23 24.30 17.35
N ARG A 96 -29.28 23.86 18.05
CA ARG A 96 -30.66 24.13 17.67
C ARG A 96 -31.20 25.44 18.24
N VAL A 97 -30.72 25.87 19.40
CA VAL A 97 -31.09 27.16 20.00
C VAL A 97 -30.32 28.33 19.36
N LEU A 98 -29.05 28.14 18.98
CA LEU A 98 -28.21 29.20 18.40
C LEU A 98 -28.37 29.33 16.88
N TYR A 99 -28.72 28.25 16.16
CA TYR A 99 -28.76 28.25 14.68
C TYR A 99 -30.11 27.79 14.06
N GLY A 100 -31.10 27.36 14.86
CA GLY A 100 -32.37 26.82 14.40
C GLY A 100 -33.57 27.79 14.50
N SER A 101 -34.62 27.57 13.70
CA SER A 101 -35.90 28.31 13.75
C SER A 101 -37.08 27.45 14.24
N ASP A 102 -36.77 26.37 14.97
CA ASP A 102 -37.73 25.32 15.30
C ASP A 102 -38.76 25.76 16.35
N ARG A 103 -39.98 25.20 16.24
CA ARG A 103 -41.08 25.43 17.18
C ARG A 103 -40.92 24.51 18.39
N MET A 104 -40.90 25.07 19.60
CA MET A 104 -41.03 24.33 20.86
C MET A 104 -42.53 24.08 21.18
N PRO A 105 -42.91 22.89 21.70
CA PRO A 105 -42.05 21.79 22.14
C PRO A 105 -41.58 20.85 21.01
N ALA A 106 -40.39 20.26 21.15
CA ALA A 106 -39.81 19.28 20.20
C ALA A 106 -38.89 18.25 20.91
N THR A 107 -38.82 17.03 20.38
CA THR A 107 -38.02 15.91 20.91
C THR A 107 -36.86 15.57 19.97
N TYR A 108 -35.69 15.27 20.53
CA TYR A 108 -34.45 15.03 19.80
C TYR A 108 -33.69 13.81 20.36
N LEU A 109 -32.85 13.21 19.53
CA LEU A 109 -31.90 12.17 19.94
C LEU A 109 -30.70 12.81 20.64
N CYS A 110 -30.18 12.12 21.66
CA CYS A 110 -28.89 12.43 22.27
C CYS A 110 -27.75 11.81 21.42
N SER A 111 -26.51 12.18 21.73
CA SER A 111 -25.36 11.87 20.86
C SER A 111 -25.15 10.36 20.63
N ASP A 112 -25.25 9.55 21.69
CA ASP A 112 -24.93 8.10 21.63
C ASP A 112 -26.15 7.19 21.91
N GLY A 113 -27.29 7.75 22.33
CA GLY A 113 -28.52 6.99 22.55
C GLY A 113 -29.58 7.71 23.40
N GLY A 114 -30.84 7.28 23.35
CA GLY A 114 -31.93 7.92 24.10
C GLY A 114 -32.39 9.27 23.54
N THR A 115 -33.22 10.00 24.30
CA THR A 115 -33.83 11.25 23.81
C THR A 115 -33.92 12.35 24.87
N PHE A 116 -34.06 13.60 24.40
CA PHE A 116 -34.47 14.72 25.24
C PHE A 116 -35.54 15.58 24.55
N THR A 117 -36.46 16.14 25.33
CA THR A 117 -37.55 17.00 24.87
C THR A 117 -37.37 18.42 25.37
N MET A 118 -37.45 19.39 24.47
CA MET A 118 -37.34 20.83 24.77
C MET A 118 -38.73 21.47 24.79
N ASP A 119 -39.06 22.19 25.86
CA ASP A 119 -40.31 22.96 26.00
C ASP A 119 -40.04 24.35 26.59
N GLY A 120 -40.43 25.42 25.90
CA GLY A 120 -40.11 26.78 26.32
C GLY A 120 -40.43 27.83 25.27
N SER A 121 -40.04 29.08 25.56
CA SER A 121 -40.09 30.17 24.59
C SER A 121 -38.90 31.09 24.77
N LEU A 122 -38.26 31.43 23.65
CA LEU A 122 -37.19 32.40 23.57
C LEU A 122 -37.71 33.67 22.89
N ASN A 123 -37.22 34.83 23.31
CA ASN A 123 -37.51 36.08 22.62
C ASN A 123 -36.68 36.20 21.32
N SER A 124 -36.84 37.32 20.58
CA SER A 124 -36.12 37.57 19.31
C SER A 124 -34.61 37.57 19.43
N ASP A 125 -34.10 37.72 20.65
CA ASP A 125 -32.68 37.82 20.96
C ASP A 125 -32.17 36.49 21.56
N GLY A 126 -32.92 35.38 21.46
CA GLY A 126 -32.49 34.07 21.98
C GLY A 126 -32.52 33.94 23.51
N VAL A 127 -33.06 34.94 24.23
CA VAL A 127 -33.13 34.98 25.69
C VAL A 127 -34.47 34.44 26.16
N GLY A 128 -34.44 33.54 27.14
CA GLY A 128 -35.65 32.92 27.71
C GLY A 128 -35.35 31.67 28.52
N ASN A 129 -36.40 30.97 28.94
CA ASN A 129 -36.28 29.73 29.70
C ASN A 129 -36.75 28.54 28.86
N VAL A 130 -35.95 27.48 28.89
CA VAL A 130 -36.22 26.22 28.18
C VAL A 130 -36.14 25.08 29.17
N ARG A 131 -37.22 24.30 29.28
CA ARG A 131 -37.25 23.05 30.03
C ARG A 131 -36.72 21.91 29.16
N LEU A 132 -35.89 21.06 29.74
CA LEU A 132 -35.38 19.84 29.13
C LEU A 132 -35.89 18.63 29.93
N GLU A 133 -36.49 17.68 29.24
CA GLU A 133 -36.90 16.38 29.80
C GLU A 133 -36.09 15.28 29.12
N TYR A 134 -35.34 14.50 29.89
CA TYR A 134 -34.43 13.47 29.40
C TYR A 134 -35.04 12.08 29.63
N GLU A 135 -34.98 11.24 28.59
CA GLU A 135 -35.37 9.83 28.66
C GLU A 135 -34.16 8.97 28.23
N ASN A 136 -33.43 8.44 29.23
CA ASN A 136 -32.21 7.65 29.06
C ASN A 136 -31.21 8.28 28.07
N CYS A 137 -31.03 9.60 28.17
CA CYS A 137 -30.21 10.36 27.25
C CYS A 137 -28.72 10.07 27.46
N VAL A 138 -28.07 9.44 26.48
CA VAL A 138 -26.66 9.07 26.49
C VAL A 138 -25.87 10.11 25.67
N GLU A 139 -24.96 10.79 26.35
CA GLU A 139 -23.99 11.73 25.77
C GLU A 139 -22.57 11.14 25.85
N ASN A 140 -21.64 11.72 25.08
CA ASN A 140 -20.24 11.28 24.97
C ASN A 140 -19.65 10.79 26.30
N TYR A 141 -18.82 9.74 26.22
CA TYR A 141 -18.24 9.05 27.38
C TYR A 141 -19.28 8.29 28.22
N ASP A 142 -20.34 7.75 27.59
CA ASP A 142 -21.36 6.91 28.23
C ASP A 142 -22.08 7.58 29.44
N ILE A 143 -22.23 8.90 29.41
CA ILE A 143 -22.92 9.67 30.45
C ILE A 143 -24.42 9.57 30.23
N VAL A 144 -25.16 9.05 31.22
CA VAL A 144 -26.62 8.88 31.13
C VAL A 144 -27.36 9.90 31.99
N LEU A 145 -28.26 10.67 31.36
CA LEU A 145 -29.13 11.65 32.00
C LEU A 145 -30.59 11.18 31.97
N ASN A 146 -31.26 11.26 33.12
CA ASN A 146 -32.68 10.92 33.25
C ASN A 146 -33.40 11.89 34.18
N GLY A 147 -34.60 12.34 33.81
CA GLY A 147 -35.38 13.32 34.57
C GLY A 147 -35.45 14.69 33.89
N SER A 148 -35.42 15.78 34.65
CA SER A 148 -35.68 17.12 34.10
C SER A 148 -34.67 18.18 34.54
N SER A 149 -34.37 19.09 33.62
CA SER A 149 -33.62 20.32 33.89
C SER A 149 -34.33 21.54 33.30
N MET A 150 -33.93 22.73 33.75
CA MET A 150 -34.35 24.01 33.18
C MET A 150 -33.10 24.80 32.82
N VAL A 151 -33.11 25.45 31.66
CA VAL A 151 -32.03 26.32 31.20
C VAL A 151 -32.58 27.73 31.04
N SER A 152 -32.02 28.71 31.76
CA SER A 152 -32.23 30.13 31.51
C SER A 152 -31.07 30.67 30.68
N LEU A 153 -31.35 31.09 29.46
CA LEU A 153 -30.40 31.83 28.62
C LEU A 153 -30.51 33.31 28.94
N LEU A 154 -29.40 33.94 29.35
CA LEU A 154 -29.38 35.29 29.92
C LEU A 154 -28.87 36.35 28.93
N ASN A 155 -28.19 35.95 27.85
CA ASN A 155 -27.75 36.81 26.77
C ASN A 155 -27.93 36.14 25.41
N SER A 156 -27.86 36.94 24.33
CA SER A 156 -28.17 36.50 22.96
C SER A 156 -27.11 35.63 22.31
N GLU A 157 -25.91 35.58 22.87
CA GLU A 157 -24.78 34.80 22.36
C GLU A 157 -24.65 33.43 23.06
N GLY A 158 -25.47 33.15 24.07
CA GLY A 158 -25.40 31.90 24.84
C GLY A 158 -24.22 31.80 25.80
N SER A 159 -23.40 32.85 25.92
CA SER A 159 -22.20 32.93 26.76
C SER A 159 -22.48 33.16 28.25
N SER A 160 -23.74 33.43 28.62
CA SER A 160 -24.19 33.43 30.01
C SER A 160 -25.52 32.71 30.16
N TYR A 161 -25.53 31.65 30.96
CA TYR A 161 -26.72 30.83 31.18
C TYR A 161 -26.73 30.20 32.58
N THR A 162 -27.90 29.75 33.01
CA THR A 162 -28.05 29.01 34.28
C THR A 162 -28.81 27.74 34.02
N VAL A 163 -28.27 26.62 34.47
CA VAL A 163 -28.93 25.32 34.45
C VAL A 163 -29.46 25.04 35.85
N TYR A 164 -30.73 24.64 35.93
CA TYR A 164 -31.40 24.28 37.17
C TYR A 164 -31.81 22.81 37.12
N TYR A 165 -31.54 22.10 38.22
CA TYR A 165 -31.76 20.66 38.32
C TYR A 165 -32.82 20.36 39.38
N ASP A 166 -33.77 19.48 39.04
CA ASP A 166 -34.80 19.00 39.96
C ASP A 166 -34.76 17.47 40.01
N ASN A 167 -33.97 16.92 40.95
CA ASN A 167 -33.70 15.49 41.04
C ASN A 167 -33.32 14.89 39.67
N LEU A 168 -32.45 15.57 38.92
CA LEU A 168 -31.90 15.01 37.70
C LEU A 168 -31.00 13.84 38.10
N GLU A 169 -31.27 12.66 37.56
CA GLU A 169 -30.44 11.48 37.74
C GLU A 169 -29.30 11.49 36.72
N LEU A 170 -28.07 11.45 37.24
CA LEU A 170 -26.83 11.42 36.48
C LEU A 170 -26.14 10.08 36.74
N THR A 171 -25.80 9.35 35.68
CA THR A 171 -24.98 8.14 35.76
C THR A 171 -23.70 8.33 34.96
N LEU A 172 -22.55 8.07 35.59
CA LEU A 172 -21.23 8.10 34.97
C LEU A 172 -20.66 6.67 34.90
N PRO A 173 -19.86 6.30 33.88
CA PRO A 173 -19.29 4.96 33.77
C PRO A 173 -18.44 4.59 34.98
N GLY A 174 -18.74 3.46 35.60
CA GLY A 174 -18.02 2.97 36.78
C GLY A 174 -18.40 3.65 38.10
N TYR A 175 -19.35 4.59 38.12
CA TYR A 175 -19.82 5.28 39.33
C TYR A 175 -21.32 5.04 39.58
N PRO A 176 -21.74 5.00 40.86
CA PRO A 176 -23.15 4.89 41.22
C PRO A 176 -23.96 6.14 40.81
N PRO A 177 -25.26 6.01 40.46
CA PRO A 177 -26.07 7.16 40.05
C PRO A 177 -26.22 8.23 41.14
N GLU A 178 -26.20 9.49 40.75
CA GLU A 178 -26.40 10.66 41.63
C GLU A 178 -27.66 11.44 41.27
N LEU A 179 -28.38 11.95 42.28
CA LEU A 179 -29.49 12.87 42.11
C LEU A 179 -29.05 14.32 42.36
N LEU A 180 -29.19 15.16 41.34
CA LEU A 180 -28.81 16.56 41.37
C LEU A 180 -30.02 17.47 41.60
N SER A 181 -29.90 18.39 42.56
CA SER A 181 -30.90 19.42 42.86
C SER A 181 -30.24 20.75 43.13
N GLY A 182 -30.65 21.82 42.44
CA GLY A 182 -30.04 23.14 42.61
C GLY A 182 -29.81 23.84 41.29
N PHE A 183 -28.73 24.62 41.20
CA PHE A 183 -28.36 25.31 39.97
C PHE A 183 -26.86 25.50 39.82
N VAL A 184 -26.44 25.67 38.56
CA VAL A 184 -25.11 26.13 38.17
C VAL A 184 -25.29 27.28 37.18
N SER A 185 -24.68 28.41 37.49
CA SER A 185 -24.66 29.59 36.64
C SER A 185 -23.29 29.78 36.01
N TYR A 186 -23.29 30.01 34.71
CA TYR A 186 -22.10 30.28 33.92
C TYR A 186 -22.16 31.70 33.36
N ALA A 187 -21.07 32.45 33.50
CA ALA A 187 -20.89 33.76 32.91
C ALA A 187 -19.48 33.88 32.31
N MET A 188 -19.41 33.90 30.98
CA MET A 188 -18.17 34.19 30.25
C MET A 188 -17.99 35.72 30.11
N GLY A 189 -16.76 36.20 30.33
CA GLY A 189 -16.37 37.58 30.09
C GLY A 189 -16.18 37.90 28.60
N ASP A 190 -16.02 39.19 28.27
CA ASP A 190 -15.92 39.69 26.88
C ASP A 190 -14.74 39.10 26.08
N ASN A 191 -13.68 38.63 26.76
CA ASN A 191 -12.57 37.89 26.19
C ASN A 191 -12.67 36.47 26.74
N ALA A 192 -12.81 35.45 25.89
CA ALA A 192 -13.10 34.04 26.24
C ALA A 192 -12.12 33.34 27.22
N GLU A 193 -11.16 34.08 27.80
CA GLU A 193 -10.20 33.67 28.82
C GLU A 193 -10.68 33.94 30.26
N ASN A 194 -11.77 34.70 30.45
CA ASN A 194 -12.36 34.98 31.75
C ASN A 194 -13.71 34.24 31.90
N PHE A 195 -13.85 33.47 32.97
CA PHE A 195 -15.04 32.66 33.20
C PHE A 195 -15.41 32.61 34.68
N ASP A 196 -16.67 32.93 34.99
CA ASP A 196 -17.24 32.86 36.33
C ASP A 196 -18.31 31.75 36.40
N VAL A 197 -18.21 30.90 37.42
CA VAL A 197 -19.17 29.83 37.73
C VAL A 197 -19.71 30.03 39.14
N ASP A 198 -21.01 30.21 39.26
CA ASP A 198 -21.73 30.29 40.54
C ASP A 198 -22.53 29.01 40.75
N VAL A 199 -22.07 28.16 41.68
CA VAL A 199 -22.63 26.84 41.96
C VAL A 199 -23.43 26.88 43.24
N ARG A 200 -24.66 26.35 43.20
CA ARG A 200 -25.42 25.97 44.40
C ARG A 200 -26.17 24.66 44.15
N LEU A 201 -25.52 23.56 44.49
CA LEU A 201 -25.94 22.23 44.07
C LEU A 201 -25.92 21.25 45.24
N LEU A 202 -26.99 20.47 45.37
CA LEU A 202 -27.06 19.28 46.22
C LEU A 202 -26.88 18.05 45.31
N SER A 203 -25.89 17.21 45.63
CA SER A 203 -25.78 15.86 45.08
C SER A 203 -26.16 14.83 46.16
N THR A 204 -26.95 13.83 45.77
CA THR A 204 -27.30 12.67 46.60
C THR A 204 -26.90 11.39 45.88
N ASN A 205 -25.97 10.64 46.45
CA ASN A 205 -25.59 9.33 45.94
C ASN A 205 -26.73 8.32 46.21
N THR A 206 -27.25 7.69 45.16
CA THR A 206 -28.46 6.84 45.26
C THR A 206 -28.23 5.50 45.97
N GLU A 207 -26.98 5.02 46.02
CA GLU A 207 -26.64 3.74 46.66
C GLU A 207 -26.31 3.90 48.15
N THR A 208 -25.51 4.91 48.49
CA THR A 208 -25.01 5.13 49.87
C THR A 208 -25.88 6.09 50.67
N GLY A 209 -26.70 6.92 50.00
CA GLY A 209 -27.46 8.00 50.62
C GLY A 209 -26.58 9.19 51.06
N PHE A 210 -25.29 9.18 50.74
CA PHE A 210 -24.39 10.30 51.03
C PHE A 210 -24.85 11.55 50.29
N GLN A 211 -25.04 12.64 51.02
CA GLN A 211 -25.38 13.94 50.48
C GLN A 211 -24.25 14.95 50.66
N ARG A 212 -24.07 15.81 49.66
CA ARG A 212 -23.19 16.97 49.74
C ARG A 212 -23.82 18.20 49.12
N ILE A 213 -23.43 19.38 49.64
CA ILE A 213 -23.82 20.66 49.08
C ILE A 213 -22.57 21.44 48.68
N ASP A 214 -22.54 21.85 47.42
CA ASP A 214 -21.54 22.74 46.89
C ASP A 214 -22.17 24.12 46.73
N SER A 215 -21.66 25.12 47.45
CA SER A 215 -22.06 26.51 47.33
C SER A 215 -20.82 27.37 47.15
N VAL A 216 -20.29 27.39 45.93
CA VAL A 216 -18.99 27.96 45.59
C VAL A 216 -19.06 28.86 44.36
N SER A 217 -18.38 30.00 44.43
CA SER A 217 -18.05 30.83 43.27
C SER A 217 -16.67 30.43 42.79
N ARG A 218 -16.54 30.07 41.52
CA ARG A 218 -15.26 29.76 40.85
C ARG A 218 -15.02 30.83 39.77
N SER A 219 -13.84 31.45 39.76
CA SER A 219 -13.45 32.46 38.79
C SER A 219 -12.10 32.08 38.16
N ALA A 220 -12.04 32.09 36.83
CA ALA A 220 -10.82 31.79 36.08
C ALA A 220 -10.34 33.02 35.31
N ILE A 221 -9.03 33.26 35.36
CA ILE A 221 -8.31 34.24 34.52
C ILE A 221 -7.15 33.50 33.85
N GLY A 222 -7.32 33.12 32.59
CA GLY A 222 -6.42 32.16 31.92
C GLY A 222 -6.42 30.81 32.65
N ASP A 223 -5.24 30.25 32.92
CA ASP A 223 -5.10 28.96 33.64
C ASP A 223 -5.17 29.09 35.16
N ASN A 224 -5.37 30.30 35.70
CA ASN A 224 -5.40 30.53 37.15
C ASN A 224 -6.84 30.57 37.67
N TRP A 225 -7.10 29.74 38.68
CA TRP A 225 -8.41 29.55 39.27
C TRP A 225 -8.44 30.05 40.71
N GLU A 226 -9.47 30.84 41.02
CA GLU A 226 -9.82 31.29 42.36
C GLU A 226 -11.21 30.79 42.71
N PHE A 227 -11.41 30.44 43.98
CA PHE A 227 -12.70 30.00 44.49
C PHE A 227 -12.94 30.47 45.91
N GLU A 228 -14.20 30.79 46.18
CA GLU A 228 -14.69 31.18 47.50
C GLU A 228 -16.10 30.60 47.71
N GLY A 229 -16.32 29.96 48.86
CA GLY A 229 -17.63 29.42 49.17
C GLY A 229 -17.67 28.48 50.37
N THR A 230 -18.68 27.63 50.38
CA THR A 230 -18.90 26.63 51.43
C THR A 230 -19.22 25.27 50.83
N PHE A 231 -18.62 24.24 51.40
CA PHE A 231 -18.96 22.85 51.14
C PHE A 231 -19.61 22.22 52.36
N VAL A 232 -20.57 21.35 52.13
CA VAL A 232 -21.25 20.59 53.18
C VAL A 232 -21.21 19.11 52.82
N ALA A 233 -20.78 18.28 53.76
CA ALA A 233 -20.80 16.82 53.64
C ALA A 233 -21.71 16.25 54.73
N SER A 234 -22.68 15.42 54.37
CA SER A 234 -23.64 14.81 55.31
C SER A 234 -22.98 14.05 56.47
N GLY A 235 -21.78 13.50 56.26
CA GLY A 235 -20.98 12.80 57.27
C GLY A 235 -19.96 13.64 58.04
N ALA A 236 -19.58 14.83 57.57
CA ALA A 236 -18.45 15.61 58.14
C ALA A 236 -18.80 17.07 58.51
N GLY A 237 -19.93 17.61 58.06
CA GLY A 237 -20.39 18.97 58.37
C GLY A 237 -20.05 19.99 57.30
N THR A 238 -19.99 21.27 57.68
CA THR A 238 -19.78 22.41 56.79
C THR A 238 -18.37 22.99 56.94
N VAL A 239 -17.72 23.29 55.82
CA VAL A 239 -16.45 24.04 55.75
C VAL A 239 -16.58 25.26 54.86
N SER A 240 -15.80 26.29 55.14
CA SER A 240 -15.53 27.37 54.18
C SER A 240 -14.32 27.00 53.32
N ILE A 241 -14.39 27.24 52.03
CA ILE A 241 -13.28 27.06 51.10
C ILE A 241 -12.88 28.43 50.55
N SER A 242 -11.59 28.75 50.59
CA SER A 242 -11.06 29.92 49.89
C SER A 242 -9.65 29.72 49.37
N THR A 243 -9.40 30.16 48.15
CA THR A 243 -8.06 30.18 47.55
C THR A 243 -7.19 31.24 48.24
N GLN A 244 -5.97 30.88 48.64
CA GLN A 244 -4.98 31.82 49.19
C GLN A 244 -3.99 32.29 48.12
N THR A 245 -3.61 31.38 47.23
CA THR A 245 -2.90 31.69 45.98
C THR A 245 -3.58 30.93 44.84
N PRO A 246 -3.74 31.54 43.65
CA PRO A 246 -4.47 30.92 42.55
C PRO A 246 -3.99 29.51 42.24
N ILE A 247 -4.93 28.61 41.91
CA ILE A 247 -4.61 27.26 41.45
C ILE A 247 -4.29 27.34 39.96
N THR A 248 -3.07 27.03 39.57
CA THR A 248 -2.66 27.00 38.16
C THR A 248 -3.01 25.63 37.55
N ASN A 249 -3.67 25.65 36.38
CA ASN A 249 -4.13 24.47 35.64
C ASN A 249 -5.07 23.60 36.49
N TYR A 250 -6.28 24.06 36.78
CA TYR A 250 -7.21 23.40 37.71
C TYR A 250 -7.50 21.92 37.42
N SER A 251 -7.48 21.48 36.17
CA SER A 251 -7.65 20.07 35.79
C SER A 251 -6.46 19.18 36.15
N ASP A 252 -5.27 19.75 36.26
CA ASP A 252 -4.04 19.09 36.72
C ASP A 252 -3.22 20.10 37.55
N PRO A 253 -3.62 20.33 38.82
CA PRO A 253 -3.11 21.42 39.62
C PRO A 253 -1.58 21.43 39.75
N GLN A 254 -0.94 22.43 39.16
CA GLN A 254 0.52 22.52 39.15
C GLN A 254 1.08 23.24 40.37
N ALA A 255 0.36 24.25 40.87
CA ALA A 255 0.73 25.02 42.04
C ALA A 255 -0.48 25.77 42.59
N GLY A 256 -0.46 26.08 43.88
CA GLY A 256 -1.44 26.96 44.53
C GLY A 256 -1.89 26.46 45.89
N THR A 257 -2.56 27.32 46.65
CA THR A 257 -2.90 27.04 48.05
C THR A 257 -4.38 27.24 48.30
N VAL A 258 -5.01 26.22 48.88
CA VAL A 258 -6.40 26.24 49.33
C VAL A 258 -6.48 26.28 50.84
N LYS A 259 -7.29 27.21 51.37
CA LYS A 259 -7.67 27.23 52.78
C LYS A 259 -9.03 26.58 52.96
N ILE A 260 -9.08 25.63 53.89
CA ILE A 260 -10.30 24.96 54.36
C ILE A 260 -10.53 25.39 55.80
N GLY A 261 -11.61 26.12 56.06
CA GLY A 261 -11.95 26.66 57.37
C GLY A 261 -13.11 25.90 58.02
N GLY A 262 -12.98 25.61 59.32
CA GLY A 262 -13.94 24.83 60.09
C GLY A 262 -14.36 25.47 61.42
N ALA A 263 -14.74 24.63 62.38
CA ALA A 263 -15.19 25.04 63.70
C ALA A 263 -14.09 25.74 64.50
N SER A 264 -14.48 26.61 65.44
CA SER A 264 -13.55 27.25 66.40
C SER A 264 -12.37 28.02 65.78
N ASN A 265 -12.51 28.53 64.55
CA ASN A 265 -11.46 29.19 63.74
C ASN A 265 -10.32 28.27 63.27
N GLN A 266 -10.46 26.95 63.41
CA GLN A 266 -9.50 26.01 62.86
C GLN A 266 -9.44 26.13 61.34
N SER A 267 -8.23 26.01 60.80
CA SER A 267 -8.00 26.02 59.36
C SER A 267 -7.01 24.93 58.97
N ALA A 268 -7.23 24.34 57.80
CA ALA A 268 -6.24 23.53 57.13
C ALA A 268 -5.88 24.15 55.79
N TYR A 269 -4.67 23.88 55.33
CA TYR A 269 -4.17 24.34 54.04
C TYR A 269 -3.73 23.14 53.22
N VAL A 270 -4.26 23.05 52.01
CA VAL A 270 -3.73 22.16 50.96
C VAL A 270 -2.85 23.04 50.10
N ASP A 271 -1.53 22.88 50.23
CA ASP A 271 -0.54 23.69 49.54
C ASP A 271 0.18 22.83 48.50
N ILE A 272 -0.19 23.05 47.24
CA ILE A 272 0.37 22.39 46.06
C ILE A 272 1.60 23.20 45.69
N VAL A 273 2.77 22.65 46.00
CA VAL A 273 4.04 23.34 45.80
C VAL A 273 4.47 23.25 44.34
N ASP A 274 4.39 22.04 43.81
CA ASP A 274 4.62 21.65 42.43
C ASP A 274 3.92 20.28 42.19
N PRO A 275 3.89 19.74 40.94
CA PRO A 275 3.23 18.46 40.65
C PRO A 275 3.75 17.27 41.46
N THR A 276 4.98 17.36 41.98
CA THR A 276 5.65 16.29 42.73
C THR A 276 5.55 16.45 44.24
N PHE A 277 4.96 17.54 44.75
CA PHE A 277 4.83 17.74 46.19
C PHE A 277 3.59 18.53 46.59
N THR A 278 2.80 17.94 47.49
CA THR A 278 1.71 18.62 48.19
C THR A 278 1.95 18.52 49.69
N ARG A 279 1.81 19.63 50.41
CA ARG A 279 1.83 19.61 51.87
C ARG A 279 0.48 19.99 52.43
N VAL A 280 0.07 19.25 53.45
CA VAL A 280 -1.16 19.48 54.19
C VAL A 280 -0.79 20.04 55.55
N LEU A 281 -1.27 21.24 55.83
CA LEU A 281 -0.88 22.02 57.01
C LEU A 281 -2.10 22.28 57.89
N PHE A 282 -1.93 22.19 59.20
CA PHE A 282 -3.00 22.38 60.18
C PHE A 282 -2.70 23.59 61.08
N ASP A 283 -3.66 24.50 61.17
CA ASP A 283 -3.72 25.62 62.10
C ASP A 283 -4.85 25.34 63.11
N GLY A 284 -4.45 24.77 64.25
CA GLY A 284 -5.37 24.30 65.27
C GLY A 284 -5.87 25.39 66.23
N ASP A 285 -5.13 26.49 66.35
CA ASP A 285 -5.43 27.59 67.28
C ASP A 285 -6.09 28.82 66.60
N GLY A 286 -6.14 28.82 65.26
CA GLY A 286 -6.79 29.83 64.43
C GLY A 286 -5.99 31.12 64.29
N ASN A 287 -4.66 31.08 64.43
CA ASN A 287 -3.78 32.24 64.33
C ASN A 287 -3.26 32.51 62.89
N ASN A 288 -3.61 31.68 61.90
CA ASN A 288 -3.10 31.63 60.52
C ASN A 288 -1.60 31.28 60.39
N GLN A 289 -1.05 30.48 61.30
CA GLN A 289 0.32 29.94 61.26
C GLN A 289 0.25 28.44 61.55
N PRO A 290 0.34 27.57 60.54
CA PRO A 290 0.23 26.14 60.78
C PRO A 290 1.35 25.59 61.67
N GLU A 291 1.00 24.79 62.68
CA GLU A 291 1.96 24.20 63.62
C GLU A 291 2.37 22.77 63.27
N LEU A 292 1.49 22.04 62.59
CA LEU A 292 1.65 20.64 62.24
C LEU A 292 1.46 20.46 60.73
N GLY A 293 2.19 19.52 60.14
CA GLY A 293 2.04 19.20 58.74
C GLY A 293 2.63 17.86 58.34
N TYR A 294 2.34 17.48 57.11
CA TYR A 294 2.87 16.30 56.46
C TYR A 294 3.13 16.57 54.97
N TYR A 295 4.15 15.92 54.42
CA TYR A 295 4.53 16.01 53.01
C TYR A 295 4.06 14.78 52.25
N PHE A 296 3.35 15.00 51.14
CA PHE A 296 2.96 13.98 50.19
C PHE A 296 3.71 14.19 48.87
N THR A 297 3.96 13.08 48.17
CA THR A 297 4.72 13.04 46.91
C THR A 297 3.92 13.51 45.68
N SER A 298 2.67 13.94 45.86
CA SER A 298 1.85 14.68 44.90
C SER A 298 0.49 15.02 45.52
N LEU A 299 -0.31 15.84 44.81
CA LEU A 299 -1.71 16.05 45.17
C LEU A 299 -2.51 14.74 45.08
N ASP A 300 -2.27 13.95 44.04
CA ASP A 300 -2.90 12.63 43.87
C ASP A 300 -2.53 11.67 45.01
N ASN A 301 -1.25 11.64 45.40
CA ASN A 301 -0.83 10.83 46.54
C ASN A 301 -1.62 11.22 47.80
N PHE A 302 -1.85 12.51 48.04
CA PHE A 302 -2.71 12.95 49.13
C PHE A 302 -4.17 12.55 48.93
N LEU A 303 -4.75 12.68 47.73
CA LEU A 303 -6.18 12.42 47.49
C LEU A 303 -6.55 10.93 47.54
N TYR A 304 -5.63 10.03 47.17
CA TYR A 304 -5.91 8.61 47.00
C TYR A 304 -5.25 7.68 48.04
N SER A 305 -4.31 8.16 48.85
CA SER A 305 -3.64 7.32 49.85
C SER A 305 -4.51 7.05 51.09
N TYR A 306 -4.30 5.90 51.70
CA TYR A 306 -4.81 5.60 53.05
C TYR A 306 -4.03 6.42 54.08
N LEU A 307 -4.71 7.36 54.76
CA LEU A 307 -4.08 8.30 55.70
C LEU A 307 -3.99 7.76 57.15
N GLY A 308 -4.48 6.54 57.39
CA GLY A 308 -4.48 5.94 58.72
C GLY A 308 -3.06 5.66 59.23
N GLY A 309 -2.68 6.32 60.33
CA GLY A 309 -1.38 6.13 61.00
C GLY A 309 -0.33 7.18 60.65
N ILE A 310 -0.66 8.21 59.86
CA ILE A 310 0.22 9.36 59.64
C ILE A 310 0.42 10.11 60.97
N GLU A 311 1.67 10.24 61.40
CA GLU A 311 2.06 11.08 62.54
C GLU A 311 2.42 12.49 62.04
N LEU A 312 1.57 13.46 62.35
CA LEU A 312 1.87 14.86 62.02
C LEU A 312 3.06 15.34 62.86
N VAL A 313 4.10 15.83 62.21
CA VAL A 313 5.31 16.34 62.87
C VAL A 313 5.34 17.87 62.89
N ALA A 314 6.14 18.43 63.78
CA ALA A 314 6.49 19.84 63.72
C ALA A 314 7.20 20.12 62.39
N ILE A 315 6.79 21.16 61.68
CA ILE A 315 7.23 21.47 60.31
C ILE A 315 8.77 21.58 60.15
N GLU A 316 9.48 21.86 61.24
CA GLU A 316 10.95 21.98 61.28
C GLU A 316 11.73 20.64 61.27
N ASN A 317 11.05 19.50 61.51
CA ASN A 317 11.67 18.17 61.64
C ASN A 317 11.29 17.18 60.53
N ALA A 318 10.63 17.64 59.46
CA ALA A 318 10.31 16.79 58.32
C ALA A 318 11.55 16.65 57.40
N GLY A 319 12.02 15.42 57.14
CA GLY A 319 13.07 15.07 56.17
C GLY A 319 12.55 14.13 55.09
N PHE A 320 13.25 14.02 53.95
CA PHE A 320 12.74 13.29 52.78
C PHE A 320 13.14 11.81 52.84
N PRO A 321 12.23 10.84 52.67
CA PRO A 321 12.62 9.47 52.38
C PRO A 321 13.11 9.36 50.91
N PRO A 322 14.01 8.41 50.58
CA PRO A 322 14.41 8.16 49.20
C PRO A 322 13.21 7.76 48.34
N GLU A 323 13.12 8.34 47.16
CA GLU A 323 12.15 7.93 46.14
C GLU A 323 12.78 6.83 45.29
N VAL A 324 12.03 5.75 45.03
CA VAL A 324 12.47 4.66 44.16
C VAL A 324 11.29 4.14 43.36
N ALA A 325 11.38 4.26 42.04
CA ALA A 325 10.43 3.66 41.11
C ALA A 325 10.64 2.14 40.99
N ALA A 326 9.61 1.43 40.54
CA ALA A 326 9.72 0.02 40.22
C ALA A 326 10.89 -0.24 39.26
N PRO A 327 11.58 -1.39 39.36
CA PRO A 327 12.58 -1.80 38.38
C PRO A 327 11.97 -1.82 36.98
N ILE A 328 12.78 -1.49 35.96
CA ILE A 328 12.35 -1.55 34.56
C ILE A 328 12.87 -2.86 33.97
N LEU A 329 11.97 -3.66 33.38
CA LEU A 329 12.32 -4.90 32.71
C LEU A 329 13.12 -4.59 31.44
N LYS A 330 14.33 -5.17 31.32
CA LYS A 330 15.16 -5.07 30.11
C LYS A 330 14.95 -6.21 29.13
N THR A 331 14.44 -7.34 29.59
CA THR A 331 14.08 -8.49 28.75
C THR A 331 12.59 -8.41 28.43
N PRO A 332 12.16 -7.80 27.31
CA PRO A 332 10.75 -7.79 26.93
C PRO A 332 10.38 -9.24 26.64
N THR A 333 9.30 -9.75 27.25
CA THR A 333 8.82 -11.15 27.12
C THR A 333 9.85 -12.22 27.51
N PRO A 334 10.23 -12.32 28.79
CA PRO A 334 11.09 -13.40 29.25
C PRO A 334 10.35 -14.75 29.20
N ASP A 335 11.08 -15.76 28.74
CA ASP A 335 10.68 -17.16 28.66
C ASP A 335 11.61 -18.03 29.52
N THR A 336 11.46 -19.34 29.46
CA THR A 336 12.26 -20.29 30.25
C THR A 336 13.74 -20.38 29.83
N THR A 337 14.13 -19.78 28.70
CA THR A 337 15.50 -19.82 28.18
C THR A 337 16.28 -18.53 28.42
N THR A 338 15.61 -17.45 28.80
CA THR A 338 16.18 -16.10 28.89
C THR A 338 16.39 -15.64 30.33
N ASP A 339 17.58 -15.12 30.64
CA ASP A 339 17.84 -14.49 31.95
C ASP A 339 16.99 -13.22 32.09
N ILE A 340 16.40 -13.02 33.28
CA ILE A 340 15.62 -11.82 33.56
C ILE A 340 16.56 -10.72 34.03
N VAL A 341 16.70 -9.69 33.23
CA VAL A 341 17.49 -8.50 33.56
C VAL A 341 16.54 -7.35 33.84
N VAL A 342 16.73 -6.70 34.99
CA VAL A 342 16.07 -5.44 35.31
C VAL A 342 17.13 -4.34 35.41
N GLU A 343 16.72 -3.11 35.17
CA GLU A 343 17.47 -1.94 35.60
C GLU A 343 16.76 -1.28 36.78
N ALA A 344 17.50 -0.47 37.54
CA ALA A 344 16.88 0.39 38.52
C ALA A 344 15.91 1.34 37.82
N GLY A 345 14.68 1.47 38.33
CA GLY A 345 13.86 2.63 38.01
C GLY A 345 14.54 3.91 38.49
N SER A 346 13.95 5.07 38.19
CA SER A 346 14.44 6.33 38.75
C SER A 346 14.45 6.27 40.27
N TYR A 347 15.58 6.62 40.88
CA TYR A 347 15.67 6.80 42.31
C TYR A 347 16.47 8.07 42.62
N SER A 348 16.03 8.78 43.65
CA SER A 348 16.63 10.02 44.07
C SER A 348 16.27 10.30 45.51
N ASP A 349 17.09 11.12 46.13
CA ASP A 349 16.80 11.69 47.42
C ASP A 349 17.11 13.19 47.35
N ARG A 350 16.26 14.01 47.95
CA ARG A 350 16.35 15.47 47.87
C ARG A 350 17.33 16.05 48.88
N ASP A 351 17.60 15.33 49.97
CA ASP A 351 18.56 15.74 50.99
C ASP A 351 19.82 14.84 51.05
N THR A 352 19.82 13.73 50.30
CA THR A 352 20.99 12.84 50.11
C THR A 352 21.43 12.75 48.65
N ASP A 353 22.74 12.90 48.37
CA ASP A 353 23.27 12.80 47.00
C ASP A 353 23.15 11.36 46.45
N ILE A 354 22.82 11.21 45.17
CA ILE A 354 22.60 9.90 44.54
C ILE A 354 23.82 8.96 44.65
N SER A 355 25.04 9.50 44.73
CA SER A 355 26.27 8.71 44.90
C SER A 355 26.43 8.11 46.31
N GLU A 356 25.64 8.60 47.27
CA GLU A 356 25.60 8.14 48.65
C GLU A 356 24.43 7.16 48.89
N LEU A 357 23.53 7.01 47.91
CA LEU A 357 22.43 6.04 47.96
C LEU A 357 22.93 4.61 47.64
N SER A 358 22.35 3.63 48.34
CA SER A 358 22.61 2.21 48.09
C SER A 358 21.35 1.52 47.54
N ILE A 359 21.50 0.72 46.48
CA ILE A 359 20.42 -0.04 45.85
C ILE A 359 20.68 -1.55 45.89
N SER A 360 19.64 -2.33 46.14
CA SER A 360 19.66 -3.80 46.02
C SER A 360 18.31 -4.33 45.58
N TYR A 361 18.26 -5.55 45.03
CA TYR A 361 17.02 -6.15 44.51
C TYR A 361 16.54 -7.30 45.38
N ARG A 362 15.23 -7.55 45.38
CA ARG A 362 14.61 -8.70 46.04
C ARG A 362 13.73 -9.43 45.04
N TRP A 363 14.11 -10.68 44.77
CA TRP A 363 13.41 -11.55 43.82
C TRP A 363 12.53 -12.55 44.56
N MET A 364 11.33 -12.79 44.01
CA MET A 364 10.40 -13.83 44.45
C MET A 364 9.94 -14.63 43.24
N VAL A 365 9.92 -15.96 43.36
CA VAL A 365 9.36 -16.87 42.35
C VAL A 365 8.13 -17.52 42.96
N ASN A 366 6.96 -17.32 42.36
CA ASN A 366 5.66 -17.83 42.85
C ASN A 366 5.43 -17.52 44.34
N GLY A 367 5.71 -16.28 44.74
CA GLY A 367 5.59 -15.82 46.13
C GLY A 367 6.66 -16.34 47.11
N THR A 368 7.65 -17.12 46.64
CA THR A 368 8.76 -17.61 47.46
C THR A 368 10.03 -16.78 47.24
N PRO A 369 10.63 -16.16 48.27
CA PRO A 369 11.83 -15.35 48.12
C PRO A 369 13.05 -16.16 47.64
N VAL A 370 13.78 -15.63 46.67
CA VAL A 370 15.06 -16.18 46.19
C VAL A 370 16.18 -15.66 47.09
N THR A 371 16.84 -16.56 47.81
CA THR A 371 17.92 -16.18 48.74
C THR A 371 19.27 -16.13 48.04
N GLY A 372 20.05 -15.08 48.28
CA GLY A 372 21.44 -14.99 47.82
C GLY A 372 21.62 -14.29 46.46
N ILE A 373 20.55 -13.74 45.89
CA ILE A 373 20.58 -12.91 44.68
C ILE A 373 19.98 -11.54 45.03
N ASP A 374 20.84 -10.53 45.09
CA ASP A 374 20.48 -9.12 45.32
C ASP A 374 20.89 -8.21 44.15
N SER A 375 21.41 -8.80 43.08
CA SER A 375 21.75 -8.16 41.80
C SER A 375 20.52 -7.94 40.92
N ALA A 376 20.68 -7.11 39.89
CA ALA A 376 19.66 -6.76 38.92
C ALA A 376 19.36 -7.86 37.87
N THR A 377 19.88 -9.08 38.06
CA THR A 377 19.70 -10.21 37.13
C THR A 377 19.26 -11.46 37.91
N LEU A 378 18.20 -12.10 37.44
CA LEU A 378 17.76 -13.43 37.86
C LEU A 378 18.04 -14.44 36.73
N PRO A 379 18.91 -15.45 36.94
CA PRO A 379 19.21 -16.44 35.91
C PRO A 379 18.00 -17.32 35.54
N SER A 380 17.85 -17.69 34.27
CA SER A 380 16.75 -18.53 33.75
C SER A 380 16.64 -19.90 34.42
N SER A 381 17.74 -20.40 35.00
CA SER A 381 17.72 -21.64 35.80
C SER A 381 16.80 -21.61 37.04
N TYR A 382 16.29 -20.44 37.44
CA TYR A 382 15.36 -20.26 38.56
C TYR A 382 13.89 -20.19 38.12
N THR A 383 13.60 -20.27 36.82
CA THR A 383 12.27 -20.06 36.26
C THR A 383 11.75 -21.28 35.50
N GLN A 384 10.43 -21.41 35.44
CA GLN A 384 9.66 -22.38 34.64
C GLN A 384 8.50 -21.65 33.96
N LYS A 385 7.93 -22.28 32.92
CA LYS A 385 6.71 -21.80 32.26
C LYS A 385 5.62 -21.52 33.29
N ASP A 386 4.92 -20.40 33.12
CA ASP A 386 3.87 -19.89 34.00
C ASP A 386 4.33 -19.42 35.39
N ASP A 387 5.64 -19.37 35.67
CA ASP A 387 6.13 -18.78 36.91
C ASP A 387 5.80 -17.27 36.96
N GLU A 388 5.26 -16.83 38.10
CA GLU A 388 5.13 -15.42 38.45
C GLU A 388 6.39 -14.97 39.19
N ILE A 389 7.17 -14.11 38.55
CA ILE A 389 8.36 -13.50 39.12
C ILE A 389 8.01 -12.11 39.60
N VAL A 390 8.30 -11.83 40.87
CA VAL A 390 8.15 -10.50 41.44
C VAL A 390 9.51 -9.97 41.87
N VAL A 391 9.84 -8.76 41.42
CA VAL A 391 11.07 -8.06 41.81
C VAL A 391 10.78 -6.63 42.24
N PHE A 392 11.42 -6.20 43.32
CA PHE A 392 11.42 -4.81 43.74
C PHE A 392 12.83 -4.38 44.14
N ALA A 393 13.13 -3.10 43.92
CA ALA A 393 14.37 -2.46 44.35
C ALA A 393 14.20 -1.92 45.78
N VAL A 394 15.29 -1.89 46.53
CA VAL A 394 15.37 -1.25 47.86
C VAL A 394 16.48 -0.23 47.81
N VAL A 395 16.13 1.04 48.00
CA VAL A 395 17.06 2.19 48.04
C VAL A 395 17.13 2.74 49.45
N SER A 396 18.35 3.06 49.92
CA SER A 396 18.57 3.63 51.26
C SER A 396 19.61 4.75 51.24
N ASP A 397 19.30 5.83 51.96
CA ASP A 397 20.15 6.99 52.29
C ASP A 397 20.94 6.80 53.61
N GLY A 398 20.74 5.67 54.29
CA GLY A 398 21.35 5.36 55.59
C GLY A 398 20.54 5.78 56.82
N GLN A 399 19.48 6.58 56.67
CA GLN A 399 18.52 6.93 57.73
C GLN A 399 17.15 6.29 57.50
N PHE A 400 16.69 6.29 56.26
CA PHE A 400 15.47 5.68 55.76
C PHE A 400 15.82 4.65 54.67
N ALA A 401 14.93 3.69 54.45
CA ALA A 401 15.06 2.73 53.37
C ALA A 401 13.68 2.51 52.79
N GLN A 402 13.56 2.73 51.48
CA GLN A 402 12.31 2.63 50.76
C GLN A 402 12.39 1.47 49.77
N ALA A 403 11.39 0.61 49.80
CA ALA A 403 11.18 -0.38 48.74
C ALA A 403 10.36 0.28 47.63
N SER A 404 10.71 -0.04 46.38
CA SER A 404 9.91 0.32 45.22
C SER A 404 8.62 -0.48 45.18
N ASP A 405 7.72 -0.08 44.28
CA ASP A 405 6.65 -0.97 43.84
C ASP A 405 7.21 -2.24 43.20
N ASN A 406 6.38 -3.29 43.23
CA ASN A 406 6.69 -4.57 42.63
C ASN A 406 6.60 -4.48 41.10
N LEU A 407 7.63 -4.97 40.41
CA LEU A 407 7.55 -5.39 39.02
C LEU A 407 7.17 -6.88 39.00
N THR A 408 5.99 -7.20 38.46
CA THR A 408 5.54 -8.58 38.22
C THR A 408 5.80 -8.97 36.77
N ILE A 409 6.37 -10.15 36.58
CA ILE A 409 6.78 -10.70 35.29
C ILE A 409 6.22 -12.12 35.22
N LEU A 410 5.49 -12.43 34.15
CA LEU A 410 5.06 -13.79 33.87
C LEU A 410 6.05 -14.42 32.90
N ILE A 411 6.51 -15.63 33.20
CA ILE A 411 7.39 -16.39 32.31
C ILE A 411 6.55 -17.08 31.25
N GLY A 412 6.76 -16.65 30.01
CA GLY A 412 6.13 -17.23 28.84
C GLY A 412 6.71 -18.60 28.47
N ASP A 413 6.01 -19.26 27.57
CA ASP A 413 6.52 -20.43 26.85
C ASP A 413 7.65 -20.00 25.90
N ALA A 414 8.76 -20.73 25.90
CA ALA A 414 9.81 -20.53 24.92
C ALA A 414 9.29 -20.96 23.54
N PRO A 415 9.50 -20.16 22.49
CA PRO A 415 9.01 -20.51 21.16
C PRO A 415 9.65 -21.82 20.67
N ALA A 416 8.83 -22.74 20.17
CA ALA A 416 9.32 -23.93 19.50
C ALA A 416 10.17 -23.54 18.27
N THR A 417 11.31 -24.21 18.11
CA THR A 417 12.24 -23.92 17.01
C THR A 417 12.05 -24.91 15.88
N LEU A 418 11.75 -24.42 14.66
CA LEU A 418 11.71 -25.22 13.45
C LEU A 418 13.15 -25.44 12.92
N ASN A 419 13.58 -26.68 12.85
CA ASN A 419 14.87 -27.10 12.29
C ASN A 419 14.63 -27.76 10.94
N VAL A 420 15.11 -27.13 9.86
CA VAL A 420 15.03 -27.64 8.49
C VAL A 420 16.43 -27.86 7.92
N SER A 421 16.62 -28.97 7.23
CA SER A 421 17.90 -29.31 6.61
C SER A 421 17.70 -30.04 5.28
N GLY A 422 18.60 -29.78 4.32
CA GLY A 422 18.58 -30.43 3.01
C GLY A 422 17.77 -29.70 1.93
N ILE A 423 17.43 -28.43 2.13
CA ILE A 423 16.85 -27.57 1.07
C ILE A 423 18.00 -27.09 0.17
N PRO A 424 18.01 -27.43 -1.13
CA PRO A 424 18.93 -26.85 -2.10
C PRO A 424 18.42 -25.48 -2.60
N ASP A 425 19.31 -24.64 -3.11
CA ASP A 425 18.92 -23.40 -3.79
C ASP A 425 18.22 -23.71 -5.13
N THR A 426 18.70 -24.74 -5.83
CA THR A 426 18.20 -25.15 -7.16
C THR A 426 18.01 -26.67 -7.26
N ILE A 427 17.00 -27.11 -8.00
CA ILE A 427 16.75 -28.52 -8.34
C ILE A 427 16.23 -28.67 -9.77
N GLU A 428 16.59 -29.76 -10.46
CA GLU A 428 16.06 -30.02 -11.81
C GLU A 428 14.74 -30.80 -11.75
N ALA A 429 13.85 -30.57 -12.70
CA ALA A 429 12.66 -31.41 -12.89
C ALA A 429 13.01 -32.89 -13.09
N GLY A 430 12.13 -33.76 -12.59
CA GLY A 430 12.32 -35.21 -12.54
C GLY A 430 13.22 -35.69 -11.39
N GLN A 431 13.86 -34.80 -10.63
CA GLN A 431 14.59 -35.19 -9.42
C GLN A 431 13.65 -35.36 -8.21
N LEU A 432 14.15 -36.00 -7.15
CA LEU A 432 13.43 -36.15 -5.88
C LEU A 432 14.01 -35.18 -4.86
N LEU A 433 13.22 -34.20 -4.44
CA LEU A 433 13.52 -33.38 -3.28
C LEU A 433 13.32 -34.20 -2.01
N SER A 434 14.29 -34.16 -1.10
CA SER A 434 14.18 -34.79 0.22
C SER A 434 14.76 -33.88 1.30
N VAL A 435 13.88 -33.36 2.15
CA VAL A 435 14.18 -32.37 3.19
C VAL A 435 13.79 -32.96 4.54
N THR A 436 14.58 -32.72 5.59
CA THR A 436 14.18 -33.07 6.96
C THR A 436 13.75 -31.81 7.70
N ALA A 437 12.50 -31.77 8.15
CA ALA A 437 11.91 -30.67 8.90
C ALA A 437 11.30 -31.18 10.22
N THR A 438 11.83 -30.71 11.33
CA THR A 438 11.38 -31.08 12.68
C THR A 438 11.38 -29.88 13.60
N PHE A 439 10.47 -29.81 14.56
CA PHE A 439 10.49 -28.77 15.58
C PHE A 439 10.89 -29.33 16.95
N SER A 440 11.53 -28.48 17.74
CA SER A 440 11.90 -28.76 19.13
C SER A 440 11.41 -27.65 20.04
N ASP A 441 10.65 -28.02 21.07
CA ASP A 441 10.19 -27.12 22.12
C ASP A 441 11.13 -27.24 23.34
N PRO A 442 11.76 -26.15 23.81
CA PRO A 442 12.61 -26.16 25.00
C PRO A 442 11.89 -26.51 26.30
N ASP A 443 10.59 -26.26 26.41
CA ASP A 443 9.74 -26.45 27.60
C ASP A 443 9.10 -27.83 27.69
N GLU A 444 8.99 -28.53 26.57
CA GLU A 444 8.59 -29.93 26.51
C GLU A 444 9.78 -30.83 26.14
N PRO A 445 10.64 -31.24 27.11
CA PRO A 445 11.79 -32.08 26.82
C PRO A 445 11.37 -33.47 26.30
N GLY A 446 11.36 -33.61 24.98
CA GLY A 446 11.00 -34.80 24.23
C GLY A 446 11.80 -34.95 22.93
N PRO A 447 11.61 -36.04 22.16
CA PRO A 447 12.15 -36.12 20.81
C PRO A 447 11.53 -35.03 19.92
N ALA A 448 12.31 -34.48 18.99
CA ALA A 448 11.80 -33.51 18.01
C ALA A 448 10.61 -34.10 17.24
N SER A 449 9.58 -33.27 17.04
CA SER A 449 8.35 -33.64 16.37
C SER A 449 8.42 -33.27 14.89
N PRO A 450 7.75 -34.00 13.98
CA PRO A 450 7.73 -33.66 12.56
C PRO A 450 7.00 -32.32 12.34
N ALA A 451 7.49 -31.50 11.42
CA ALA A 451 6.76 -30.32 10.97
C ALA A 451 5.51 -30.72 10.15
N THR A 452 4.59 -29.78 9.96
CA THR A 452 3.44 -29.93 9.05
C THR A 452 3.72 -29.17 7.75
N LEU A 453 3.35 -29.76 6.61
CA LEU A 453 3.28 -29.05 5.32
C LEU A 453 1.95 -28.32 5.25
N LEU A 454 1.99 -26.99 5.28
CA LEU A 454 0.80 -26.14 5.32
C LEU A 454 0.31 -25.80 3.90
N TYR A 455 1.25 -25.58 2.99
CA TYR A 455 0.99 -25.47 1.55
C TYR A 455 2.26 -25.82 0.78
N GLY A 456 2.11 -26.23 -0.48
CA GLY A 456 3.20 -26.58 -1.38
C GLY A 456 2.66 -27.08 -2.71
N PRO A 457 3.55 -27.41 -3.67
CA PRO A 457 3.14 -27.92 -4.98
C PRO A 457 2.44 -29.27 -4.86
N SER A 458 1.68 -29.62 -5.90
CA SER A 458 1.03 -30.92 -6.00
C SER A 458 2.06 -32.05 -5.82
N GLY A 459 1.68 -33.07 -5.04
CA GLY A 459 2.52 -34.24 -4.77
C GLY A 459 3.64 -34.04 -3.72
N MET A 460 3.77 -32.84 -3.13
CA MET A 460 4.68 -32.63 -1.99
C MET A 460 4.03 -33.14 -0.71
N GLU A 461 4.73 -33.99 0.04
CA GLU A 461 4.21 -34.61 1.27
C GLU A 461 5.29 -34.67 2.36
N ILE A 462 4.89 -34.52 3.63
CA ILE A 462 5.77 -34.71 4.79
C ILE A 462 5.36 -35.96 5.58
N GLY A 463 6.33 -36.85 5.81
CA GLY A 463 6.16 -38.08 6.57
C GLY A 463 6.14 -37.86 8.08
N SER A 464 5.65 -38.85 8.82
CA SER A 464 5.61 -38.83 10.30
C SER A 464 6.99 -38.78 10.99
N ASP A 465 8.06 -39.00 10.23
CA ASP A 465 9.45 -38.90 10.67
C ASP A 465 10.06 -37.50 10.41
N GLY A 466 9.30 -36.57 9.84
CA GLY A 466 9.73 -35.23 9.48
C GLY A 466 10.43 -35.16 8.13
N THR A 467 10.44 -36.23 7.35
CA THR A 467 11.00 -36.24 6.00
C THR A 467 9.95 -35.74 5.01
N LEU A 468 10.19 -34.56 4.43
CA LEU A 468 9.46 -34.04 3.28
C LEU A 468 10.03 -34.63 1.98
N GLN A 469 9.14 -35.09 1.11
CA GLN A 469 9.47 -35.63 -0.20
C GLN A 469 8.60 -35.01 -1.27
N TRP A 470 9.21 -34.69 -2.41
CA TRP A 470 8.50 -34.20 -3.59
C TRP A 470 9.24 -34.63 -4.85
N HIS A 471 8.53 -35.27 -5.78
CA HIS A 471 9.07 -35.53 -7.11
C HIS A 471 8.80 -34.30 -7.97
N VAL A 472 9.87 -33.61 -8.35
CA VAL A 472 9.76 -32.34 -9.07
C VAL A 472 9.15 -32.61 -10.44
N GLU A 473 7.98 -32.04 -10.70
CA GLU A 473 7.27 -32.17 -11.98
C GLU A 473 7.84 -31.18 -13.01
N GLU A 474 7.63 -31.45 -14.30
CA GLU A 474 7.90 -30.46 -15.35
C GLU A 474 6.91 -29.29 -15.20
N LEU A 475 7.43 -28.07 -15.29
CA LEU A 475 6.65 -26.83 -15.13
C LEU A 475 6.46 -26.14 -16.48
N LEU A 476 5.58 -25.14 -16.52
CA LEU A 476 5.24 -24.40 -17.75
C LEU A 476 6.43 -23.64 -18.35
N PHE A 477 7.30 -23.08 -17.50
CA PHE A 477 8.44 -22.25 -17.90
C PHE A 477 9.74 -23.04 -17.79
N ASP A 478 10.81 -22.62 -18.47
CA ASP A 478 12.13 -23.27 -18.42
C ASP A 478 12.78 -23.21 -17.02
N ALA A 479 12.47 -22.16 -16.27
CA ALA A 479 12.81 -22.04 -14.86
C ALA A 479 11.62 -21.48 -14.07
N SER A 480 11.53 -21.75 -12.78
CA SER A 480 10.49 -21.19 -11.91
C SER A 480 10.88 -21.31 -10.44
N THR A 481 10.36 -20.43 -9.61
CA THR A 481 10.53 -20.55 -8.16
C THR A 481 9.32 -21.25 -7.54
N ILE A 482 9.57 -22.35 -6.81
CA ILE A 482 8.57 -23.05 -6.02
C ILE A 482 8.64 -22.55 -4.59
N THR A 483 7.48 -22.24 -4.00
CA THR A 483 7.37 -21.84 -2.60
C THR A 483 6.45 -22.79 -1.84
N PHE A 484 6.87 -23.20 -0.64
CA PHE A 484 6.10 -24.05 0.26
C PHE A 484 6.25 -23.61 1.72
N GLY A 485 5.20 -23.78 2.51
CA GLY A 485 5.15 -23.37 3.91
C GLY A 485 5.21 -24.56 4.87
N LEU A 486 6.11 -24.48 5.84
CA LEU A 486 6.20 -25.44 6.94
C LEU A 486 5.82 -24.78 8.27
N GLY A 487 5.13 -25.49 9.14
CA GLY A 487 4.78 -24.95 10.47
C GLY A 487 4.47 -26.01 11.50
N ILE A 488 3.88 -25.58 12.62
CA ILE A 488 3.48 -26.43 13.74
C ILE A 488 1.95 -26.52 13.76
N GLY A 489 1.42 -27.74 13.61
CA GLY A 489 -0.03 -27.94 13.50
C GLY A 489 -0.57 -27.55 12.11
N ASP A 490 -1.84 -27.17 12.05
CA ASP A 490 -2.56 -26.94 10.79
C ASP A 490 -2.80 -25.44 10.51
N SER A 491 -2.21 -24.54 11.29
CA SER A 491 -2.37 -23.09 11.16
C SER A 491 -1.42 -22.53 10.11
N THR A 492 -1.96 -21.84 9.11
CA THR A 492 -1.19 -21.22 8.01
C THR A 492 -0.57 -19.87 8.41
N ASP A 493 -1.10 -19.23 9.44
CA ASP A 493 -0.59 -17.94 9.96
C ASP A 493 0.80 -18.06 10.58
N GLU A 494 1.21 -19.28 10.94
CA GLU A 494 2.52 -19.61 11.49
C GLU A 494 3.43 -20.31 10.47
N ALA A 495 3.07 -20.27 9.18
CA ALA A 495 3.90 -20.84 8.13
C ALA A 495 5.24 -20.10 8.00
N VAL A 496 6.32 -20.88 7.96
CA VAL A 496 7.63 -20.43 7.51
C VAL A 496 7.78 -20.82 6.05
N ASP A 497 7.89 -19.82 5.20
CA ASP A 497 7.96 -19.96 3.75
C ASP A 497 9.40 -20.34 3.33
N TYR A 498 9.50 -21.36 2.47
CA TYR A 498 10.75 -21.80 1.84
C TYR A 498 10.59 -21.77 0.33
N SER A 499 11.63 -21.33 -0.37
CA SER A 499 11.64 -21.25 -1.83
C SER A 499 12.80 -22.04 -2.42
N ILE A 500 12.58 -22.64 -3.60
CA ILE A 500 13.58 -23.40 -4.35
C ILE A 500 13.40 -23.07 -5.84
N ASP A 501 14.49 -22.78 -6.54
CA ASP A 501 14.45 -22.62 -7.99
C ASP A 501 14.45 -23.97 -8.69
N VAL A 502 13.49 -24.17 -9.57
CA VAL A 502 13.34 -25.37 -10.38
C VAL A 502 13.75 -25.06 -11.81
N ILE A 503 14.67 -25.85 -12.35
CA ILE A 503 15.11 -25.78 -13.75
C ILE A 503 14.53 -26.96 -14.53
N ASN A 504 14.00 -26.68 -15.71
CA ASN A 504 13.48 -27.65 -16.66
C ASN A 504 14.42 -27.77 -17.86
N PRO A 505 15.47 -28.61 -17.80
CA PRO A 505 16.52 -28.67 -18.82
C PRO A 505 16.04 -29.15 -20.21
N GLY A 506 14.77 -29.55 -20.34
CA GLY A 506 14.15 -29.97 -21.60
C GLY A 506 13.04 -29.04 -22.12
N THR A 507 12.75 -27.95 -21.41
CA THR A 507 11.70 -26.99 -21.80
C THR A 507 12.35 -25.80 -22.49
N SER A 508 11.84 -25.43 -23.67
CA SER A 508 12.28 -24.23 -24.38
C SER A 508 11.78 -22.97 -23.68
N LEU A 509 12.50 -21.86 -23.85
CA LEU A 509 12.00 -20.55 -23.44
C LEU A 509 10.61 -20.27 -24.06
N PRO A 510 9.75 -19.49 -23.38
CA PRO A 510 8.52 -18.97 -23.96
C PRO A 510 8.79 -18.26 -25.28
N ILE A 511 7.89 -18.44 -26.24
CA ILE A 511 7.93 -17.67 -27.47
C ILE A 511 7.31 -16.31 -27.19
N ALA A 512 8.11 -15.25 -27.31
CA ALA A 512 7.66 -13.87 -27.27
C ALA A 512 7.71 -13.23 -28.67
N ARG A 513 6.72 -12.40 -29.01
CA ARG A 513 6.72 -11.55 -30.22
C ARG A 513 6.10 -10.20 -29.94
N SER A 514 6.64 -9.17 -30.57
CA SER A 514 6.29 -7.79 -30.31
C SER A 514 6.17 -6.93 -31.58
N GLY A 515 6.52 -7.49 -32.74
CA GLY A 515 6.60 -6.77 -34.00
C GLY A 515 7.92 -6.01 -34.15
N ILE A 516 8.03 -5.25 -35.23
CA ILE A 516 9.24 -4.49 -35.54
C ILE A 516 9.11 -3.13 -34.88
N THR A 517 10.09 -2.82 -34.01
CA THR A 517 10.33 -1.48 -33.50
C THR A 517 11.79 -1.09 -33.72
N VAL A 518 12.17 0.11 -33.32
CA VAL A 518 13.49 0.65 -33.61
C VAL A 518 14.13 1.27 -32.38
N PRO A 519 15.47 1.34 -32.32
CA PRO A 519 16.15 1.82 -31.13
C PRO A 519 15.88 3.27 -30.78
N GLY A 520 15.80 3.54 -29.48
CA GLY A 520 15.83 4.91 -28.94
C GLY A 520 17.24 5.54 -28.93
N GLN A 521 18.29 4.71 -28.95
CA GLN A 521 19.70 5.12 -28.83
C GLN A 521 20.53 4.69 -30.05
N ASN A 522 21.74 5.25 -30.19
CA ASN A 522 22.72 4.75 -31.17
C ASN A 522 23.44 3.52 -30.62
N HIS A 523 24.15 2.79 -31.49
CA HIS A 523 24.91 1.58 -31.13
C HIS A 523 24.00 0.49 -30.55
N ALA A 524 22.83 0.32 -31.16
CA ALA A 524 21.77 -0.58 -30.69
C ALA A 524 21.23 -1.49 -31.81
N MET A 525 21.88 -1.51 -32.98
CA MET A 525 21.61 -2.43 -34.08
C MET A 525 22.89 -3.06 -34.61
N PHE A 526 22.90 -4.37 -34.74
CA PHE A 526 24.03 -5.17 -35.21
C PHE A 526 23.57 -6.18 -36.26
N ILE A 527 24.47 -6.57 -37.16
CA ILE A 527 24.21 -7.61 -38.17
C ILE A 527 25.18 -8.76 -37.96
N GLY A 528 24.67 -9.99 -37.93
CA GLY A 528 25.45 -11.20 -37.81
C GLY A 528 24.58 -12.42 -37.48
N ASP A 529 25.21 -13.59 -37.39
CA ASP A 529 24.57 -14.84 -36.97
C ASP A 529 24.50 -14.87 -35.43
N PHE A 530 23.35 -14.46 -34.89
CA PHE A 530 23.11 -14.40 -33.44
C PHE A 530 22.25 -15.58 -32.97
N LEU A 531 21.50 -16.22 -33.87
CA LEU A 531 20.64 -17.36 -33.55
C LEU A 531 21.33 -18.71 -33.82
N GLY A 532 22.56 -18.71 -34.34
CA GLY A 532 23.36 -19.92 -34.56
C GLY A 532 22.86 -20.76 -35.75
N ASP A 533 22.09 -20.15 -36.65
CA ASP A 533 21.41 -20.83 -37.77
C ASP A 533 22.14 -20.66 -39.11
N SER A 534 23.29 -19.98 -39.11
CA SER A 534 24.14 -19.63 -40.26
C SER A 534 23.58 -18.57 -41.23
N GLY A 535 22.44 -17.97 -40.93
CA GLY A 535 21.97 -16.73 -41.55
C GLY A 535 22.44 -15.50 -40.77
N ASN A 536 22.39 -14.33 -41.39
CA ASN A 536 22.54 -13.08 -40.67
C ASN A 536 21.18 -12.55 -40.22
N GLU A 537 21.12 -12.13 -38.95
CA GLU A 537 20.00 -11.38 -38.39
C GLU A 537 20.37 -9.92 -38.19
N ILE A 538 19.35 -9.07 -38.13
CA ILE A 538 19.44 -7.76 -37.51
C ILE A 538 19.09 -7.93 -36.04
N LEU A 539 20.09 -7.87 -35.16
CA LEU A 539 19.87 -7.79 -33.72
C LEU A 539 19.64 -6.34 -33.33
N THR A 540 18.58 -6.08 -32.55
CA THR A 540 18.22 -4.73 -32.12
C THR A 540 17.57 -4.73 -30.73
N MET A 541 17.45 -3.54 -30.17
CA MET A 541 16.71 -3.30 -28.93
C MET A 541 15.90 -2.00 -29.03
N ASP A 542 14.82 -1.93 -28.26
CA ASP A 542 14.24 -0.65 -27.85
C ASP A 542 14.53 -0.42 -26.35
N ASN A 543 13.75 0.41 -25.65
CA ASN A 543 13.99 0.68 -24.23
C ASN A 543 13.51 -0.44 -23.28
N GLN A 544 12.91 -1.52 -23.79
CA GLN A 544 12.30 -2.60 -23.01
C GLN A 544 12.65 -3.99 -23.53
N ARG A 545 12.85 -4.17 -24.84
CA ARG A 545 12.89 -5.44 -25.55
C ARG A 545 14.20 -5.60 -26.29
N VAL A 546 14.69 -6.84 -26.36
CA VAL A 546 15.81 -7.26 -27.21
C VAL A 546 15.27 -8.32 -28.17
N PHE A 547 15.49 -8.12 -29.46
CA PHE A 547 14.92 -8.98 -30.50
C PHE A 547 15.81 -9.02 -31.75
N ALA A 548 15.61 -10.07 -32.56
CA ALA A 548 16.29 -10.29 -33.81
C ALA A 548 15.29 -10.34 -34.97
N LEU A 549 15.70 -9.80 -36.11
CA LEU A 549 14.92 -9.80 -37.34
C LEU A 549 15.66 -10.57 -38.43
N SER A 550 14.95 -11.45 -39.14
CA SER A 550 15.50 -12.19 -40.28
C SER A 550 14.84 -11.74 -41.58
N ALA A 551 15.58 -11.78 -42.69
CA ALA A 551 15.06 -11.41 -44.00
C ALA A 551 13.98 -12.41 -44.47
N ALA A 552 12.78 -11.92 -44.76
CA ALA A 552 11.66 -12.75 -45.19
C ALA A 552 10.73 -12.00 -46.14
N ASN A 553 10.20 -12.71 -47.15
CA ASN A 553 9.18 -12.18 -48.08
C ASN A 553 9.52 -10.85 -48.79
N GLY A 554 10.81 -10.47 -48.89
CA GLY A 554 11.25 -9.21 -49.46
C GLY A 554 11.28 -8.02 -48.49
N GLY A 555 11.13 -8.28 -47.18
CA GLY A 555 11.35 -7.37 -46.06
C GLY A 555 12.01 -8.13 -44.91
N TYR A 556 11.63 -7.81 -43.67
CA TYR A 556 12.14 -8.46 -42.46
C TYR A 556 10.98 -8.91 -41.55
N GLU A 557 11.19 -9.97 -40.76
CA GLU A 557 10.25 -10.44 -39.75
C GLU A 557 10.97 -10.75 -38.44
N GLU A 558 10.28 -10.59 -37.31
CA GLU A 558 10.82 -10.89 -35.97
C GLU A 558 10.97 -12.41 -35.80
N SER A 559 12.21 -12.88 -35.88
CA SER A 559 12.58 -14.29 -35.78
C SER A 559 12.79 -14.74 -34.33
N TRP A 560 13.20 -13.82 -33.45
CA TRP A 560 13.40 -14.07 -32.04
C TRP A 560 13.20 -12.82 -31.19
N ALA A 561 12.70 -12.98 -29.96
CA ALA A 561 12.67 -11.94 -28.94
C ALA A 561 12.91 -12.57 -27.57
N TYR A 562 13.72 -11.91 -26.73
CA TYR A 562 13.96 -12.38 -25.37
C TYR A 562 12.66 -12.28 -24.55
N PRO A 563 12.17 -13.35 -23.90
CA PRO A 563 10.82 -13.35 -23.32
C PRO A 563 10.73 -12.71 -21.94
N TYR A 564 11.84 -12.58 -21.21
CA TYR A 564 11.86 -12.17 -19.81
C TYR A 564 12.30 -10.72 -19.63
N ALA A 565 11.97 -10.14 -18.48
CA ALA A 565 12.64 -8.94 -18.03
C ALA A 565 14.14 -9.23 -17.81
N MET A 566 15.01 -8.23 -18.02
CA MET A 566 16.42 -8.40 -17.72
C MET A 566 16.61 -8.55 -16.20
N PRO A 567 17.53 -9.41 -15.74
CA PRO A 567 17.73 -9.68 -14.31
C PRO A 567 18.44 -8.54 -13.55
N THR A 568 18.66 -7.39 -14.21
CA THR A 568 19.32 -6.20 -13.65
C THR A 568 18.37 -5.02 -13.74
N ASP A 569 18.35 -4.15 -12.73
CA ASP A 569 17.30 -3.14 -12.58
C ASP A 569 17.30 -2.03 -13.65
N GLY A 570 16.10 -1.55 -13.99
CA GLY A 570 15.85 -0.37 -14.83
C GLY A 570 15.68 -0.65 -16.32
N SER A 571 15.46 0.41 -17.07
CA SER A 571 15.19 0.32 -18.52
C SER A 571 16.43 -0.10 -19.31
N LEU A 572 16.26 -0.65 -20.51
CA LEU A 572 17.39 -0.98 -21.37
C LEU A 572 18.10 0.29 -21.85
N THR A 573 19.42 0.34 -21.75
CA THR A 573 20.24 1.53 -22.09
C THR A 573 21.16 1.31 -23.27
N ALA A 574 21.70 0.10 -23.43
CA ALA A 574 22.62 -0.22 -24.52
C ALA A 574 22.71 -1.73 -24.80
N LEU A 575 23.18 -2.05 -26.00
CA LEU A 575 23.41 -3.41 -26.49
C LEU A 575 24.76 -3.47 -27.18
N THR A 576 25.50 -4.55 -26.97
CA THR A 576 26.69 -4.90 -27.75
C THR A 576 26.80 -6.42 -27.86
N THR A 577 27.73 -6.91 -28.66
CA THR A 577 27.88 -8.35 -28.92
C THR A 577 29.35 -8.75 -28.94
N GLY A 578 29.63 -10.00 -28.61
CA GLY A 578 30.99 -10.52 -28.66
C GLY A 578 31.06 -11.99 -28.31
N ASN A 579 32.15 -12.61 -28.72
CA ASN A 579 32.43 -14.00 -28.43
C ASN A 579 33.05 -14.11 -27.03
N LEU A 580 32.29 -14.64 -26.08
CA LEU A 580 32.64 -14.79 -24.67
C LEU A 580 32.89 -16.26 -24.30
N ASP A 581 32.79 -17.18 -25.26
CA ASP A 581 33.10 -18.59 -25.08
C ASP A 581 34.03 -19.17 -26.16
N THR A 582 33.82 -20.41 -26.57
CA THR A 582 34.70 -21.11 -27.53
C THR A 582 34.02 -21.45 -28.85
N ASP A 583 32.72 -21.19 -28.97
CA ASP A 583 31.99 -21.39 -30.19
C ASP A 583 32.02 -20.11 -31.05
N PRO A 584 31.64 -20.14 -32.33
CA PRO A 584 31.73 -18.98 -33.22
C PRO A 584 30.51 -18.03 -33.14
N GLN A 585 29.46 -18.40 -32.41
CA GLN A 585 28.29 -17.55 -32.18
C GLN A 585 28.72 -16.34 -31.35
N LEU A 586 27.97 -15.24 -31.47
CA LEU A 586 28.21 -14.05 -30.67
C LEU A 586 27.16 -13.96 -29.58
N GLU A 587 27.61 -13.84 -28.34
CA GLU A 587 26.75 -13.60 -27.21
C GLU A 587 26.31 -12.14 -27.16
N LEU A 588 25.11 -11.93 -26.64
CA LEU A 588 24.51 -10.62 -26.52
C LEU A 588 24.85 -10.06 -25.13
N VAL A 589 25.33 -8.82 -25.08
CA VAL A 589 25.64 -8.09 -23.86
C VAL A 589 24.69 -6.91 -23.75
N VAL A 590 23.75 -6.99 -22.81
CA VAL A 590 22.64 -6.06 -22.67
C VAL A 590 22.80 -5.25 -21.39
N ALA A 591 22.79 -3.93 -21.49
CA ALA A 591 22.81 -3.03 -20.35
C ALA A 591 21.41 -2.52 -20.01
N THR A 592 21.12 -2.49 -18.71
CA THR A 592 20.02 -1.74 -18.11
C THR A 592 20.55 -0.47 -17.45
N GLU A 593 19.71 0.30 -16.78
CA GLU A 593 20.16 1.49 -16.04
C GLU A 593 21.12 1.12 -14.90
N HIS A 594 20.97 -0.05 -14.28
CA HIS A 594 21.73 -0.43 -13.08
C HIS A 594 22.53 -1.74 -13.18
N GLY A 595 22.64 -2.32 -14.37
CA GLY A 595 23.50 -3.48 -14.56
C GLY A 595 23.71 -3.87 -16.01
N ILE A 596 24.43 -4.97 -16.19
CA ILE A 596 24.74 -5.56 -17.50
C ILE A 596 24.58 -7.08 -17.38
N SER A 597 23.90 -7.66 -18.36
CA SER A 597 23.64 -9.08 -18.48
C SER A 597 24.18 -9.64 -19.79
N VAL A 598 24.43 -10.96 -19.81
CA VAL A 598 24.82 -11.71 -21.02
C VAL A 598 23.75 -12.72 -21.36
N ILE A 599 23.39 -12.84 -22.63
CA ILE A 599 22.55 -13.91 -23.19
C ILE A 599 23.42 -14.73 -24.14
N GLY A 600 23.51 -16.04 -23.88
CA GLY A 600 24.34 -16.98 -24.65
C GLY A 600 23.84 -17.19 -26.08
N GLY A 601 22.52 -17.27 -26.23
CA GLY A 601 21.86 -17.45 -27.52
C GLY A 601 20.34 -17.44 -27.37
N ASP A 602 19.64 -17.88 -28.41
CA ASP A 602 18.19 -17.84 -28.53
C ASP A 602 17.43 -18.72 -27.51
N THR A 603 18.14 -19.67 -26.89
CA THR A 603 17.62 -20.63 -25.92
C THR A 603 18.11 -20.40 -24.48
N ASP A 604 19.02 -19.45 -24.27
CA ASP A 604 19.62 -19.19 -22.97
C ASP A 604 18.93 -18.06 -22.20
N THR A 605 18.90 -18.19 -20.88
CA THR A 605 18.46 -17.11 -19.98
C THR A 605 19.58 -16.09 -19.76
N ALA A 606 19.20 -14.82 -19.60
CA ALA A 606 20.15 -13.76 -19.30
C ALA A 606 20.80 -13.98 -17.93
N ARG A 607 22.12 -13.81 -17.85
CA ARG A 607 22.88 -13.83 -16.58
C ARG A 607 23.47 -12.45 -16.28
N PRO A 608 23.30 -11.89 -15.07
CA PRO A 608 23.97 -10.65 -14.69
C PRO A 608 25.49 -10.87 -14.60
N ILE A 609 26.27 -9.94 -15.13
CA ILE A 609 27.74 -9.93 -15.06
C ILE A 609 28.29 -8.68 -14.35
N TYR A 610 27.49 -7.64 -14.23
CA TYR A 610 27.85 -6.38 -13.56
C TYR A 610 26.59 -5.73 -12.99
N GLU A 611 26.64 -5.31 -11.72
CA GLU A 611 25.55 -4.63 -11.03
C GLU A 611 26.10 -3.37 -10.35
N THR A 612 25.33 -2.29 -10.36
CA THR A 612 25.78 -1.01 -9.81
C THR A 612 24.61 -0.13 -9.38
N SER A 613 24.82 0.69 -8.35
CA SER A 613 23.87 1.74 -7.97
C SER A 613 23.99 3.01 -8.82
N ARG A 614 24.91 3.03 -9.78
CA ARG A 614 25.12 4.14 -10.73
C ARG A 614 24.27 3.89 -11.98
N PHE A 615 24.03 4.92 -12.78
CA PHE A 615 23.36 4.77 -14.06
C PHE A 615 24.37 4.37 -15.13
N VAL A 616 24.11 3.32 -15.90
CA VAL A 616 24.92 2.94 -17.07
C VAL A 616 24.53 3.85 -18.24
N ASP A 617 25.47 4.68 -18.68
CA ASP A 617 25.23 5.67 -19.75
C ASP A 617 25.55 5.10 -21.15
N ALA A 618 26.59 4.25 -21.25
CA ALA A 618 27.04 3.63 -22.49
C ALA A 618 27.96 2.44 -22.22
N ILE A 619 27.98 1.48 -23.15
CA ILE A 619 28.93 0.35 -23.15
C ILE A 619 29.58 0.22 -24.52
N ALA A 620 30.79 -0.32 -24.56
CA ALA A 620 31.45 -0.77 -25.79
C ALA A 620 32.33 -1.98 -25.47
N MET A 621 32.48 -2.90 -26.41
CA MET A 621 33.19 -4.16 -26.18
C MET A 621 34.12 -4.51 -27.34
N ALA A 622 35.36 -4.89 -27.01
CA ALA A 622 36.37 -5.40 -27.95
C ALA A 622 37.50 -6.10 -27.16
N ASP A 623 38.29 -6.95 -27.81
CA ASP A 623 39.61 -7.35 -27.29
C ASP A 623 40.57 -6.18 -27.51
N VAL A 624 40.70 -5.31 -26.49
CA VAL A 624 41.44 -4.04 -26.64
C VAL A 624 42.95 -4.24 -26.49
N ASN A 625 43.37 -5.38 -25.98
CA ASN A 625 44.77 -5.65 -25.66
C ASN A 625 45.40 -6.83 -26.45
N ASP A 626 44.63 -7.47 -27.35
CA ASP A 626 45.02 -8.58 -28.23
C ASP A 626 45.42 -9.86 -27.45
N ASP A 627 44.71 -10.17 -26.35
CA ASP A 627 44.91 -11.39 -25.55
C ASP A 627 43.84 -12.48 -25.77
N SER A 628 42.91 -12.26 -26.71
CA SER A 628 41.77 -13.12 -27.02
C SER A 628 40.71 -13.20 -25.93
N ILE A 629 40.71 -12.28 -24.97
CA ILE A 629 39.63 -12.06 -24.00
C ILE A 629 38.94 -10.75 -24.36
N MET A 630 37.60 -10.72 -24.31
CA MET A 630 36.86 -9.50 -24.58
C MET A 630 36.90 -8.56 -23.37
N GLU A 631 37.21 -7.28 -23.60
CA GLU A 631 37.03 -6.21 -22.63
C GLU A 631 35.75 -5.42 -22.86
N LEU A 632 34.98 -5.25 -21.80
CA LEU A 632 33.79 -4.42 -21.74
C LEU A 632 34.12 -3.09 -21.05
N ALA A 633 34.07 -1.99 -21.82
CA ALA A 633 34.15 -0.64 -21.30
C ALA A 633 32.74 -0.14 -20.93
N ILE A 634 32.60 0.48 -19.75
CA ILE A 634 31.33 0.89 -19.16
C ILE A 634 31.47 2.35 -18.71
N LEU A 635 30.63 3.22 -19.24
CA LEU A 635 30.47 4.60 -18.77
C LEU A 635 29.31 4.65 -17.78
N THR A 636 29.54 5.17 -16.57
CA THR A 636 28.49 5.28 -15.55
C THR A 636 28.40 6.67 -14.91
N SER A 637 27.19 7.10 -14.55
CA SER A 637 26.92 8.38 -13.89
C SER A 637 26.31 8.20 -12.48
N GLU A 638 26.54 9.15 -11.58
CA GLU A 638 25.96 9.14 -10.21
C GLU A 638 24.43 9.37 -10.20
N SER A 639 23.88 9.90 -11.29
CA SER A 639 22.46 10.19 -11.47
C SER A 639 22.21 10.49 -12.95
N GLU A 640 20.95 10.40 -13.40
CA GLU A 640 20.51 10.75 -14.76
C GLU A 640 20.78 12.22 -15.19
N PHE A 641 21.12 13.10 -14.24
CA PHE A 641 21.39 14.50 -14.54
C PHE A 641 22.70 14.67 -15.32
N SER A 642 22.64 15.43 -16.41
CA SER A 642 23.79 15.81 -17.27
C SER A 642 25.00 16.47 -16.60
N SER A 643 24.93 16.80 -15.30
CA SER A 643 26.05 17.34 -14.52
C SER A 643 26.66 16.34 -13.54
N ALA A 644 26.17 15.10 -13.53
CA ALA A 644 26.61 14.05 -12.62
C ALA A 644 28.07 13.70 -12.86
N THR A 645 28.76 13.27 -11.79
CA THR A 645 30.11 12.75 -11.92
C THR A 645 30.05 11.43 -12.68
N GLN A 646 30.86 11.29 -13.72
CA GLN A 646 30.93 10.08 -14.52
C GLN A 646 32.22 9.29 -14.25
N SER A 647 32.18 7.97 -14.44
CA SER A 647 33.31 7.07 -14.33
C SER A 647 33.36 6.14 -15.54
N LEU A 648 34.56 5.90 -16.07
CA LEU A 648 34.83 4.85 -17.04
C LEU A 648 35.41 3.65 -16.29
N THR A 649 34.79 2.49 -16.44
CA THR A 649 35.25 1.20 -15.89
C THR A 649 35.50 0.23 -17.04
N VAL A 650 36.55 -0.58 -16.97
CA VAL A 650 36.83 -1.63 -17.97
C VAL A 650 36.91 -2.99 -17.28
N LEU A 651 36.18 -3.97 -17.80
CA LEU A 651 36.12 -5.34 -17.30
C LEU A 651 36.63 -6.31 -18.36
N ALA A 652 37.49 -7.27 -18.00
CA ALA A 652 37.76 -8.45 -18.82
C ALA A 652 36.70 -9.53 -18.57
N LEU A 653 36.27 -10.20 -19.63
CA LEU A 653 35.24 -11.25 -19.61
C LEU A 653 35.82 -12.62 -19.97
N ASP A 654 36.46 -13.30 -19.00
CA ASP A 654 37.01 -14.67 -19.14
C ASP A 654 36.24 -15.63 -18.23
N GLY A 655 35.00 -15.95 -18.61
CA GLY A 655 34.04 -16.72 -17.80
C GLY A 655 33.56 -16.02 -16.51
N SER A 656 34.17 -14.90 -16.12
CA SER A 656 33.78 -14.02 -15.03
C SER A 656 34.22 -12.58 -15.33
N ALA A 657 33.53 -11.59 -14.79
CA ALA A 657 33.86 -10.18 -14.99
C ALA A 657 34.97 -9.73 -14.01
N THR A 658 36.12 -9.32 -14.54
CA THR A 658 37.26 -8.83 -13.75
C THR A 658 37.59 -7.38 -14.09
N GLN A 659 37.49 -6.47 -13.12
CA GLN A 659 37.85 -5.07 -13.33
C GLN A 659 39.34 -4.89 -13.57
N LEU A 660 39.69 -4.30 -14.71
CA LEU A 660 41.07 -3.99 -15.13
C LEU A 660 41.44 -2.53 -14.88
N PHE A 661 40.50 -1.62 -15.14
CA PHE A 661 40.73 -0.18 -15.12
C PHE A 661 39.49 0.56 -14.61
N GLU A 662 39.72 1.67 -13.91
CA GLU A 662 38.67 2.63 -13.55
C GLU A 662 39.24 4.04 -13.42
N THR A 663 38.53 5.02 -13.97
CA THR A 663 38.87 6.43 -13.81
C THR A 663 37.64 7.33 -13.84
N ALA A 664 37.65 8.38 -13.03
CA ALA A 664 36.67 9.46 -13.16
C ALA A 664 36.87 10.21 -14.49
N VAL A 665 35.77 10.57 -15.13
CA VAL A 665 35.75 11.36 -16.37
C VAL A 665 34.88 12.60 -16.20
N ASN A 666 34.95 13.52 -17.17
CA ASN A 666 34.12 14.73 -17.14
C ASN A 666 32.64 14.35 -17.24
N GLY A 667 31.78 14.93 -16.41
CA GLY A 667 30.33 14.68 -16.39
C GLY A 667 29.56 15.10 -17.65
N SER A 668 30.25 15.60 -18.67
CA SER A 668 29.71 15.86 -20.00
C SER A 668 30.07 14.78 -21.03
N THR A 669 30.59 13.62 -20.61
CA THR A 669 30.91 12.52 -21.53
C THR A 669 29.60 11.85 -21.93
N ARG A 670 29.32 11.80 -23.23
CA ARG A 670 28.03 11.32 -23.77
C ARG A 670 28.14 10.00 -24.52
N GLU A 671 29.31 9.72 -25.07
CA GLU A 671 29.51 8.60 -25.95
C GLU A 671 30.95 8.09 -25.85
N MET A 672 31.13 6.85 -26.29
CA MET A 672 32.38 6.12 -26.29
C MET A 672 32.42 5.19 -27.49
N VAL A 673 33.58 5.08 -28.12
CA VAL A 673 33.85 4.13 -29.21
C VAL A 673 35.22 3.49 -29.00
N ILE A 674 35.41 2.30 -29.58
CA ILE A 674 36.68 1.58 -29.57
C ILE A 674 37.19 1.45 -31.01
N GLY A 675 38.46 1.75 -31.24
CA GLY A 675 39.11 1.66 -32.56
C GLY A 675 40.62 1.86 -32.46
N ASN A 676 41.35 1.50 -33.52
CA ASN A 676 42.80 1.69 -33.56
C ASN A 676 43.12 3.07 -34.12
N VAL A 677 43.35 4.06 -33.26
CA VAL A 677 43.54 5.47 -33.67
C VAL A 677 45.02 5.90 -33.68
N ASP A 678 45.90 4.92 -33.55
CA ASP A 678 47.31 5.04 -33.25
C ASP A 678 48.14 4.09 -34.15
N ALA A 679 49.47 4.03 -34.01
CA ALA A 679 50.33 3.26 -34.91
C ALA A 679 50.61 1.82 -34.45
N ASP A 680 50.15 1.43 -33.26
CA ASP A 680 50.24 0.05 -32.79
C ASP A 680 48.98 -0.75 -33.13
N ALA A 681 48.85 -1.95 -32.57
CA ALA A 681 47.78 -2.88 -32.96
C ALA A 681 46.73 -3.04 -31.87
N GLN A 682 46.96 -2.43 -30.70
CA GLN A 682 46.02 -2.39 -29.61
C GLN A 682 44.89 -1.42 -29.98
N LEU A 683 43.73 -1.56 -29.34
CA LEU A 683 42.61 -0.66 -29.61
C LEU A 683 42.51 0.38 -28.50
N GLU A 684 42.15 1.61 -28.86
CA GLU A 684 41.94 2.68 -27.90
C GLU A 684 40.48 2.84 -27.53
N ILE A 685 40.23 3.24 -26.29
CA ILE A 685 38.94 3.72 -25.83
C ILE A 685 38.89 5.24 -26.02
N VAL A 686 38.03 5.70 -26.92
CA VAL A 686 37.85 7.11 -27.28
C VAL A 686 36.56 7.64 -26.66
N LEU A 687 36.66 8.73 -25.89
CA LEU A 687 35.52 9.37 -25.21
C LEU A 687 35.18 10.72 -25.82
N SER A 688 33.89 11.06 -25.90
CA SER A 688 33.44 12.34 -26.50
C SER A 688 33.97 13.57 -25.76
N SER A 689 34.33 13.42 -24.49
CA SER A 689 35.02 14.43 -23.67
C SER A 689 36.46 14.76 -24.11
N GLY A 690 36.98 14.09 -25.14
CA GLY A 690 38.29 14.37 -25.74
C GLY A 690 39.42 13.51 -25.20
N LEU A 691 39.12 12.44 -24.46
CA LEU A 691 40.10 11.52 -23.89
C LEU A 691 40.28 10.31 -24.79
N VAL A 692 41.52 9.83 -24.92
CA VAL A 692 41.89 8.61 -25.65
C VAL A 692 42.78 7.77 -24.72
N TYR A 693 42.35 6.57 -24.37
CA TYR A 693 43.09 5.64 -23.52
C TYR A 693 43.56 4.43 -24.33
N ASP A 694 44.84 4.10 -24.23
CA ASP A 694 45.41 2.87 -24.79
C ASP A 694 44.87 1.62 -24.08
N GLY A 695 44.42 0.63 -24.85
CA GLY A 695 43.79 -0.60 -24.36
C GLY A 695 44.73 -1.54 -23.61
N ALA A 696 46.04 -1.51 -23.88
CA ALA A 696 46.98 -2.40 -23.19
C ALA A 696 47.55 -1.81 -21.88
N THR A 697 47.85 -0.51 -21.85
CA THR A 697 48.49 0.14 -20.69
C THR A 697 47.56 1.02 -19.87
N TRP A 698 46.35 1.31 -20.38
CA TRP A 698 45.38 2.25 -19.80
C TRP A 698 45.92 3.67 -19.66
N ALA A 699 47.00 4.00 -20.36
CA ALA A 699 47.58 5.33 -20.35
C ALA A 699 46.72 6.27 -21.21
N ASN A 700 46.49 7.48 -20.70
CA ASN A 700 45.89 8.54 -21.52
C ASN A 700 46.91 9.01 -22.58
N GLU A 701 46.61 8.70 -23.82
CA GLU A 701 47.39 9.01 -25.01
C GLU A 701 47.17 10.45 -25.47
N TRP A 702 45.92 10.92 -25.41
CA TRP A 702 45.53 12.24 -25.85
C TRP A 702 44.36 12.80 -25.04
N TYR A 703 44.50 14.08 -24.65
CA TYR A 703 43.41 14.87 -24.11
C TYR A 703 43.22 16.15 -24.92
N LEU A 704 42.08 16.26 -25.60
CA LEU A 704 41.60 17.47 -26.23
C LEU A 704 40.67 18.21 -25.27
N GLY A 705 41.17 19.25 -24.59
CA GLY A 705 40.43 19.93 -23.52
C GLY A 705 39.10 20.61 -23.91
N THR A 706 38.78 20.70 -25.20
CA THR A 706 37.47 21.17 -25.69
C THR A 706 36.44 20.04 -25.87
N GLY A 707 36.85 18.78 -25.76
CA GLY A 707 36.08 17.62 -26.22
C GLY A 707 36.16 17.42 -27.73
N PHE A 708 35.80 16.21 -28.18
CA PHE A 708 35.61 15.89 -29.60
C PHE A 708 34.22 16.34 -30.07
N SER A 709 33.18 16.00 -29.31
CA SER A 709 31.79 16.40 -29.55
C SER A 709 30.97 16.49 -28.27
N ASP A 710 29.81 17.15 -28.34
CA ASP A 710 28.75 17.08 -27.32
C ASP A 710 27.63 16.08 -27.66
N GLY A 711 27.70 15.46 -28.85
CA GLY A 711 26.75 14.49 -29.38
C GLY A 711 27.38 13.12 -29.55
N THR A 712 27.67 12.74 -30.80
CA THR A 712 28.04 11.37 -31.20
C THR A 712 29.51 11.27 -31.64
N LEU A 713 30.03 10.04 -31.62
CA LEU A 713 31.35 9.61 -32.06
C LEU A 713 31.26 8.37 -32.97
N ALA A 714 32.28 8.20 -33.80
CA ALA A 714 32.61 6.98 -34.50
C ALA A 714 34.13 6.93 -34.72
N ALA A 715 34.67 5.76 -35.05
CA ALA A 715 36.05 5.57 -35.48
C ALA A 715 36.05 4.85 -36.83
N GLY A 716 36.96 5.22 -37.73
CA GLY A 716 37.15 4.51 -39.00
C GLY A 716 38.28 5.08 -39.84
N ASP A 717 38.88 4.24 -40.68
CA ASP A 717 40.01 4.57 -41.56
C ASP A 717 39.52 5.29 -42.83
N LEU A 718 39.51 6.62 -42.81
CA LEU A 718 38.96 7.46 -43.89
C LEU A 718 39.98 7.74 -45.01
N ASP A 719 41.26 7.42 -44.81
CA ASP A 719 42.30 7.66 -45.82
C ASP A 719 43.07 6.39 -46.26
N ALA A 720 42.64 5.22 -45.76
CA ALA A 720 43.15 3.89 -46.05
C ALA A 720 44.62 3.68 -45.64
N ASP A 721 45.07 4.33 -44.56
CA ASP A 721 46.42 4.17 -44.00
C ASP A 721 46.53 3.07 -42.94
N GLY A 722 45.40 2.47 -42.55
CA GLY A 722 45.28 1.43 -41.54
C GLY A 722 45.14 1.93 -40.11
N ILE A 723 44.98 3.24 -39.91
CA ILE A 723 44.73 3.89 -38.63
C ILE A 723 43.36 4.60 -38.72
N ASP A 724 42.52 4.40 -37.72
CA ASP A 724 41.21 5.03 -37.66
C ASP A 724 41.32 6.53 -37.33
N GLU A 725 40.58 7.35 -38.08
CA GLU A 725 40.24 8.70 -37.68
C GLU A 725 39.13 8.71 -36.61
N ILE A 726 39.19 9.67 -35.70
CA ILE A 726 38.10 9.95 -34.75
C ILE A 726 37.08 10.88 -35.44
N LEU A 727 35.88 10.36 -35.64
CA LEU A 727 34.75 11.06 -36.24
C LEU A 727 33.85 11.57 -35.13
N ALA A 728 33.49 12.85 -35.17
CA ALA A 728 32.73 13.46 -34.08
C ALA A 728 31.71 14.46 -34.63
N ALA A 729 30.48 14.40 -34.13
CA ALA A 729 29.42 15.33 -34.51
C ALA A 729 28.74 15.92 -33.28
N ASP A 730 28.60 17.25 -33.28
CA ASP A 730 27.79 17.94 -32.29
C ASP A 730 26.30 17.76 -32.65
N ALA A 731 25.44 17.53 -31.66
CA ALA A 731 24.03 17.24 -31.91
C ALA A 731 23.33 18.40 -32.66
N TRP A 732 23.71 19.63 -32.30
CA TRP A 732 23.26 20.87 -32.95
C TRP A 732 24.43 21.68 -33.50
N GLY A 733 25.33 21.02 -34.23
CA GLY A 733 26.53 21.67 -34.74
C GLY A 733 27.32 20.83 -35.73
N ALA A 734 28.59 21.20 -35.88
CA ALA A 734 29.42 20.72 -36.96
C ALA A 734 29.90 19.27 -36.76
N ILE A 735 30.21 18.66 -37.90
CA ILE A 735 30.95 17.40 -38.00
C ILE A 735 32.44 17.74 -38.07
N LYS A 736 33.25 16.98 -37.33
CA LYS A 736 34.69 17.14 -37.19
C LYS A 736 35.36 15.77 -37.34
N VAL A 737 36.53 15.77 -37.97
CA VAL A 737 37.37 14.57 -38.12
C VAL A 737 38.73 14.88 -37.50
N PHE A 738 39.26 13.98 -36.68
CA PHE A 738 40.52 14.14 -35.97
C PHE A 738 41.44 12.96 -36.21
N SER A 739 42.75 13.20 -36.20
CA SER A 739 43.76 12.15 -36.14
C SER A 739 44.45 12.20 -34.78
N ALA A 740 44.41 11.08 -34.04
CA ALA A 740 45.07 10.98 -32.74
C ALA A 740 46.59 10.88 -32.87
N VAL A 741 47.10 10.34 -33.98
CA VAL A 741 48.53 10.36 -34.35
C VAL A 741 49.07 11.79 -34.44
N SER A 742 48.38 12.66 -35.18
CA SER A 742 48.78 14.07 -35.36
C SER A 742 48.29 15.00 -34.25
N LYS A 743 47.37 14.53 -33.41
CA LYS A 743 46.66 15.28 -32.35
C LYS A 743 46.04 16.56 -32.89
N SER A 744 45.44 16.46 -34.09
CA SER A 744 44.92 17.60 -34.82
C SER A 744 43.61 17.27 -35.54
N GLN A 745 42.80 18.31 -35.77
CA GLN A 745 41.59 18.21 -36.57
C GLN A 745 41.95 18.22 -38.06
N LEU A 746 41.51 17.21 -38.79
CA LEU A 746 41.75 17.03 -40.22
C LEU A 746 40.70 17.73 -41.09
N ALA A 747 39.42 17.60 -40.72
CA ALA A 747 38.30 18.14 -41.49
C ALA A 747 37.23 18.78 -40.61
N TYR A 748 36.39 19.58 -41.26
CA TYR A 748 35.27 20.29 -40.68
C TYR A 748 34.15 20.37 -41.71
N GLN A 749 32.92 20.07 -41.31
CA GLN A 749 31.73 20.22 -42.15
C GLN A 749 30.60 20.80 -41.31
N ASP A 750 30.01 21.91 -41.77
CA ASP A 750 28.78 22.42 -41.15
C ASP A 750 27.65 21.40 -41.39
N ASN A 751 27.09 20.89 -40.31
CA ASN A 751 25.76 20.30 -40.24
C ASN A 751 25.03 21.00 -39.08
N PHE A 752 23.70 21.10 -39.09
CA PHE A 752 23.00 21.81 -38.00
C PHE A 752 22.32 20.87 -37.01
N ASN A 753 22.06 19.61 -37.40
CA ASN A 753 21.27 18.66 -36.62
C ASN A 753 21.72 17.20 -36.87
N THR A 754 22.78 16.73 -36.21
CA THR A 754 23.27 15.35 -36.40
C THR A 754 22.76 14.45 -35.27
N CYS A 755 22.15 13.31 -35.60
CA CYS A 755 21.65 12.36 -34.59
C CYS A 755 22.44 11.06 -34.53
N ALA A 756 23.01 10.64 -35.64
CA ALA A 756 23.80 9.44 -35.73
C ALA A 756 24.97 9.66 -36.70
N ILE A 757 26.12 9.09 -36.39
CA ILE A 757 27.21 8.93 -37.34
C ILE A 757 27.72 7.50 -37.28
N GLN A 758 28.26 7.01 -38.40
CA GLN A 758 28.90 5.70 -38.47
C GLN A 758 30.01 5.76 -39.53
N SER A 759 31.02 4.89 -39.40
CA SER A 759 31.98 4.66 -40.47
C SER A 759 31.76 3.30 -41.13
N ALA A 760 31.78 3.28 -42.46
CA ALA A 760 31.72 2.04 -43.23
C ALA A 760 32.23 2.28 -44.65
N ASN A 761 32.84 1.26 -45.24
CA ASN A 761 33.11 1.24 -46.68
C ASN A 761 31.80 0.95 -47.43
N VAL A 762 31.29 1.98 -48.10
CA VAL A 762 30.02 1.99 -48.85
C VAL A 762 30.22 2.23 -50.35
N ASP A 763 31.47 2.22 -50.82
CA ASP A 763 31.79 2.27 -52.23
C ASP A 763 32.78 1.18 -52.68
N ALA A 764 33.59 1.43 -53.71
CA ALA A 764 34.47 0.44 -54.32
C ALA A 764 35.96 0.68 -54.02
N ASP A 765 36.31 1.71 -53.26
CA ASP A 765 37.68 1.92 -52.83
C ASP A 765 37.97 1.28 -51.46
N ALA A 766 39.16 1.51 -50.91
CA ALA A 766 39.60 0.86 -49.67
C ALA A 766 39.36 1.72 -48.43
N ALA A 767 39.15 3.03 -48.61
CA ALA A 767 38.82 3.93 -47.51
C ALA A 767 37.41 3.63 -47.02
N GLN A 768 37.14 4.01 -45.78
CA GLN A 768 35.80 4.02 -45.23
C GLN A 768 35.20 5.42 -45.38
N GLU A 769 33.88 5.49 -45.51
CA GLU A 769 33.16 6.75 -45.56
C GLU A 769 32.59 7.10 -44.19
N LEU A 770 32.35 8.39 -43.98
CA LEU A 770 31.55 8.88 -42.88
C LEU A 770 30.08 8.96 -43.29
N LEU A 771 29.24 8.16 -42.63
CA LEU A 771 27.79 8.22 -42.72
C LEU A 771 27.24 9.16 -41.66
N VAL A 772 26.30 10.01 -42.05
CA VAL A 772 25.68 11.01 -41.17
C VAL A 772 24.18 10.96 -41.33
N GLY A 773 23.47 10.75 -40.24
CA GLY A 773 22.02 10.86 -40.15
C GLY A 773 21.59 12.13 -39.46
N ASP A 774 20.63 12.83 -40.08
CA ASP A 774 20.06 14.05 -39.53
C ASP A 774 19.10 13.76 -38.36
N CYS A 775 18.95 14.70 -37.42
CA CYS A 775 18.07 14.56 -36.25
C CYS A 775 16.60 14.88 -36.50
N GLN A 776 16.30 15.68 -37.52
CA GLN A 776 14.92 16.05 -37.86
C GLN A 776 14.57 15.42 -39.20
N TRP A 777 13.67 16.01 -39.99
CA TRP A 777 13.64 15.68 -41.42
C TRP A 777 14.99 15.98 -42.07
N GLY A 778 15.40 15.13 -43.00
CA GLY A 778 16.70 15.27 -43.62
C GLY A 778 17.10 14.02 -44.38
N ASN A 779 18.40 13.75 -44.37
CA ASN A 779 18.99 12.67 -45.15
C ASN A 779 19.91 11.79 -44.31
N ILE A 780 20.14 10.57 -44.79
CA ILE A 780 21.38 9.86 -44.55
C ILE A 780 22.37 10.28 -45.64
N THR A 781 23.52 10.83 -45.26
CA THR A 781 24.55 11.31 -46.19
C THR A 781 25.86 10.56 -45.98
N ALA A 782 26.47 10.09 -47.07
CA ALA A 782 27.84 9.57 -47.05
C ALA A 782 28.85 10.63 -47.51
N TYR A 783 29.96 10.73 -46.79
CA TYR A 783 31.08 11.62 -47.06
C TYR A 783 32.40 10.87 -47.21
N ASP A 784 33.15 11.26 -48.25
CA ASP A 784 34.55 10.87 -48.48
C ASP A 784 35.50 11.97 -47.96
N LEU A 785 36.61 11.59 -47.34
CA LEU A 785 37.65 12.49 -46.87
C LEU A 785 38.67 12.80 -47.99
N GLN A 786 38.47 13.92 -48.68
CA GLN A 786 39.41 14.39 -49.69
C GLN A 786 40.32 15.48 -49.12
N GLY A 787 41.51 15.07 -48.68
CA GLY A 787 42.54 15.97 -48.14
C GLY A 787 42.16 16.52 -46.76
N SER A 788 41.52 17.70 -46.72
CA SER A 788 41.07 18.32 -45.46
C SER A 788 39.60 18.74 -45.53
N SER A 789 38.82 18.09 -46.39
CA SER A 789 37.41 18.40 -46.61
C SER A 789 36.60 17.12 -46.82
N LEU A 790 35.43 17.06 -46.20
CA LEU A 790 34.44 16.03 -46.44
C LEU A 790 33.66 16.37 -47.72
N GLN A 791 33.58 15.42 -48.66
CA GLN A 791 32.83 15.55 -49.91
C GLN A 791 31.67 14.56 -49.92
N SER A 792 30.44 15.05 -50.09
CA SER A 792 29.28 14.16 -50.18
C SER A 792 29.34 13.32 -51.46
N ILE A 793 29.19 12.01 -51.31
CA ILE A 793 29.18 11.05 -52.42
C ILE A 793 27.74 10.81 -52.88
N TRP A 794 26.84 10.57 -51.93
CA TRP A 794 25.41 10.40 -52.14
C TRP A 794 24.62 10.86 -50.90
N GLN A 795 23.31 11.02 -51.10
CA GLN A 795 22.34 11.33 -50.06
C GLN A 795 21.07 10.52 -50.30
N LEU A 796 20.51 9.97 -49.22
CA LEU A 796 19.21 9.30 -49.19
C LEU A 796 18.26 10.06 -48.29
N ASP A 797 17.00 10.18 -48.70
CA ASP A 797 15.96 10.69 -47.82
C ASP A 797 15.85 9.73 -46.61
N MET A 798 15.87 10.28 -45.40
CA MET A 798 15.85 9.50 -44.16
C MET A 798 14.48 8.84 -43.91
N GLN A 799 13.45 9.25 -44.65
CA GLN A 799 12.09 8.74 -44.55
C GLN A 799 11.57 8.80 -43.10
N GLY A 800 11.51 10.00 -42.51
CA GLY A 800 10.94 10.20 -41.17
C GLY A 800 11.63 11.31 -40.38
N HIS A 801 11.58 11.20 -39.04
CA HIS A 801 12.13 12.19 -38.11
C HIS A 801 12.98 11.53 -37.02
N GLY A 802 14.24 11.94 -36.91
CA GLY A 802 15.25 11.25 -36.12
C GLY A 802 15.89 10.10 -36.89
N SER A 803 17.22 9.95 -36.78
CA SER A 803 17.94 8.76 -37.23
C SER A 803 18.65 8.14 -36.04
N LYS A 804 18.55 6.82 -35.89
CA LYS A 804 19.19 6.07 -34.81
C LYS A 804 19.89 4.83 -35.33
N SER A 805 21.05 4.58 -34.74
CA SER A 805 21.87 3.38 -34.95
C SER A 805 22.10 3.04 -36.42
N ILE A 806 22.76 3.93 -37.16
CA ILE A 806 23.13 3.64 -38.56
C ILE A 806 24.06 2.43 -38.60
N THR A 807 23.64 1.37 -39.29
CA THR A 807 24.36 0.09 -39.36
C THR A 807 24.53 -0.34 -40.82
N VAL A 808 25.68 -0.93 -41.15
CA VAL A 808 26.00 -1.41 -42.51
C VAL A 808 26.47 -2.86 -42.44
N GLY A 809 25.86 -3.74 -43.25
CA GLY A 809 26.20 -5.16 -43.31
C GLY A 809 25.29 -5.93 -44.26
N ASP A 810 25.64 -7.16 -44.62
CA ASP A 810 24.83 -8.05 -45.46
C ASP A 810 23.78 -8.73 -44.59
N ALA A 811 22.59 -8.11 -44.47
CA ALA A 811 21.55 -8.53 -43.53
C ALA A 811 20.60 -9.58 -44.13
N ASN A 812 20.69 -9.84 -45.43
CA ASN A 812 19.82 -10.80 -46.13
C ASN A 812 20.57 -11.96 -46.82
N ASP A 813 21.89 -12.04 -46.60
CA ASP A 813 22.82 -13.06 -47.12
C ASP A 813 22.87 -13.15 -48.67
N ASP A 814 22.64 -12.04 -49.37
CA ASP A 814 22.72 -11.98 -50.83
C ASP A 814 24.10 -11.58 -51.39
N GLY A 815 25.02 -11.18 -50.49
CA GLY A 815 26.38 -10.74 -50.81
C GLY A 815 26.50 -9.25 -51.13
N ILE A 816 25.41 -8.48 -51.07
CA ILE A 816 25.36 -7.03 -51.11
C ILE A 816 25.17 -6.54 -49.67
N LYS A 817 25.71 -5.35 -49.35
CA LYS A 817 25.51 -4.76 -48.01
C LYS A 817 24.25 -3.92 -48.00
N GLU A 818 23.51 -3.99 -46.91
CA GLU A 818 22.45 -3.09 -46.53
C GLU A 818 22.97 -1.96 -45.66
N LEU A 819 22.26 -0.84 -45.70
CA LEU A 819 22.36 0.31 -44.82
C LEU A 819 21.02 0.43 -44.08
N LEU A 820 21.07 0.40 -42.75
CA LEU A 820 19.89 0.36 -41.89
C LEU A 820 19.90 1.54 -40.91
N TRP A 821 18.72 2.05 -40.60
CA TRP A 821 18.53 3.01 -39.52
C TRP A 821 17.10 2.95 -39.01
N GLY A 822 16.94 3.26 -37.72
CA GLY A 822 15.64 3.56 -37.15
C GLY A 822 15.26 5.03 -37.35
N THR A 823 13.98 5.30 -37.57
CA THR A 823 13.43 6.66 -37.70
C THR A 823 12.07 6.75 -37.01
N GLY A 824 11.61 7.96 -36.68
CA GLY A 824 10.28 8.22 -36.09
C GLY A 824 10.32 8.64 -34.62
N GLN A 825 11.34 8.22 -33.86
CA GLN A 825 11.37 8.23 -32.38
C GLN A 825 11.38 9.63 -31.76
N SER A 826 11.55 10.67 -32.57
CA SER A 826 11.53 12.08 -32.15
C SER A 826 10.28 12.82 -32.64
N SER A 827 9.28 12.08 -33.11
CA SER A 827 7.95 12.56 -33.48
C SER A 827 6.88 11.85 -32.63
N SER A 828 5.61 12.14 -32.90
CA SER A 828 4.50 11.38 -32.32
C SER A 828 3.94 10.32 -33.27
N GLY A 829 4.41 10.26 -34.52
CA GLY A 829 3.99 9.26 -35.49
C GLY A 829 4.74 7.95 -35.28
N ALA A 830 4.57 7.02 -36.23
CA ALA A 830 5.18 5.70 -36.16
C ALA A 830 6.71 5.72 -36.20
N ASP A 831 7.28 4.67 -35.62
CA ASP A 831 8.70 4.38 -35.70
C ASP A 831 8.97 3.25 -36.68
N ASP A 832 9.86 3.51 -37.64
CA ASP A 832 10.09 2.65 -38.80
C ASP A 832 11.55 2.20 -38.88
N LEU A 833 11.75 0.93 -39.23
CA LEU A 833 13.05 0.43 -39.69
C LEU A 833 13.18 0.71 -41.19
N ILE A 834 14.20 1.45 -41.58
CA ILE A 834 14.50 1.71 -42.99
C ILE A 834 15.71 0.89 -43.41
N VAL A 835 15.60 0.26 -44.58
CA VAL A 835 16.68 -0.55 -45.16
C VAL A 835 16.93 -0.08 -46.58
N ALA A 836 18.19 0.21 -46.89
CA ALA A 836 18.66 0.55 -48.22
C ALA A 836 19.76 -0.41 -48.67
N GLU A 837 19.63 -0.92 -49.88
CA GLU A 837 20.64 -1.76 -50.52
C GLU A 837 21.76 -0.88 -51.09
N LEU A 838 23.02 -1.19 -50.76
CA LEU A 838 24.21 -0.48 -51.26
C LEU A 838 24.66 -1.03 -52.63
N SER A 839 23.75 -1.07 -53.60
CA SER A 839 24.07 -1.56 -54.96
C SER A 839 24.42 -0.43 -55.94
N GLY A 840 25.63 -0.49 -56.49
CA GLY A 840 26.08 0.46 -57.52
C GLY A 840 26.58 1.80 -56.96
N ALA A 841 26.35 2.91 -57.69
CA ALA A 841 26.92 4.22 -57.37
C ALA A 841 26.03 5.09 -56.45
N SER A 842 24.79 4.67 -56.21
CA SER A 842 23.88 5.35 -55.28
C SER A 842 22.95 4.30 -54.69
N PRO A 843 22.80 4.24 -53.37
CA PRO A 843 21.99 3.23 -52.71
C PRO A 843 20.49 3.39 -52.98
N THR A 844 19.72 2.34 -52.76
CA THR A 844 18.25 2.33 -52.98
C THR A 844 17.52 1.76 -51.79
N ILE A 845 16.51 2.49 -51.31
CA ILE A 845 15.62 2.04 -50.22
C ILE A 845 14.80 0.84 -50.71
N THR A 846 14.91 -0.29 -50.01
CA THR A 846 14.19 -1.54 -50.26
C THR A 846 13.06 -1.77 -49.25
N VAL A 847 13.22 -1.29 -48.02
CA VAL A 847 12.19 -1.23 -46.96
C VAL A 847 12.07 0.22 -46.48
N GLY A 848 10.86 0.78 -46.47
CA GLY A 848 10.60 2.17 -46.07
C GLY A 848 9.31 2.31 -45.24
N GLN A 849 8.93 3.52 -44.83
CA GLN A 849 7.87 3.79 -43.83
C GLN A 849 6.48 3.21 -44.10
N ASP A 850 6.18 2.81 -45.33
CA ASP A 850 4.85 2.26 -45.68
C ASP A 850 4.86 0.72 -45.82
N MET A 851 5.99 0.07 -45.50
CA MET A 851 6.20 -1.37 -45.74
C MET A 851 5.97 -2.24 -44.51
N ASP A 852 6.25 -1.72 -43.31
CA ASP A 852 6.07 -2.42 -42.03
C ASP A 852 5.02 -1.71 -41.18
N ILE A 853 4.54 -2.37 -40.12
CA ILE A 853 3.50 -1.82 -39.23
C ILE A 853 4.01 -1.90 -37.79
N GLN A 854 4.12 -0.76 -37.12
CA GLN A 854 4.47 -0.68 -35.70
C GLN A 854 3.29 -1.17 -34.84
N LEU A 855 3.57 -2.10 -33.91
CA LEU A 855 2.56 -2.63 -32.99
C LEU A 855 2.74 -2.01 -31.59
N ASP A 856 1.67 -1.43 -31.04
CA ASP A 856 1.79 -0.61 -29.82
C ASP A 856 1.49 -1.38 -28.53
N SER A 857 0.53 -2.32 -28.55
CA SER A 857 0.09 -3.08 -27.38
C SER A 857 -0.66 -4.35 -27.77
N PHE A 858 -0.83 -5.27 -26.83
CA PHE A 858 -1.30 -6.63 -27.11
C PHE A 858 -2.30 -7.13 -26.08
N THR A 859 -3.30 -7.89 -26.54
CA THR A 859 -4.17 -8.75 -25.71
C THR A 859 -4.34 -10.08 -26.46
N ALA A 860 -4.39 -11.21 -25.77
CA ALA A 860 -4.73 -12.50 -26.38
C ALA A 860 -6.24 -12.76 -26.39
N ALA A 861 -6.77 -13.20 -27.53
CA ALA A 861 -8.17 -13.59 -27.69
C ALA A 861 -8.39 -15.10 -27.50
N GLY A 862 -7.36 -15.92 -27.73
CA GLY A 862 -7.42 -17.38 -27.63
C GLY A 862 -6.90 -18.07 -28.88
N TRP A 863 -7.18 -19.37 -29.02
CA TRP A 863 -6.81 -20.17 -30.19
C TRP A 863 -8.02 -20.48 -31.07
N GLY A 864 -7.85 -20.40 -32.39
CA GLY A 864 -8.92 -20.67 -33.35
C GLY A 864 -8.43 -21.33 -34.63
N ALA A 865 -9.26 -22.20 -35.22
CA ALA A 865 -9.03 -22.77 -36.54
C ALA A 865 -9.31 -21.71 -37.63
N VAL A 866 -8.30 -20.95 -38.04
CA VAL A 866 -8.43 -19.92 -39.09
C VAL A 866 -8.84 -20.57 -40.42
N GLU A 867 -8.34 -21.77 -40.68
CA GLU A 867 -8.89 -22.71 -41.66
C GLU A 867 -9.12 -24.08 -40.99
N PRO A 868 -9.99 -24.95 -41.53
CA PRO A 868 -10.22 -26.29 -40.98
C PRO A 868 -8.91 -27.09 -40.83
N GLY A 869 -8.51 -27.32 -39.58
CA GLY A 869 -7.28 -28.04 -39.22
C GLY A 869 -6.01 -27.18 -39.14
N GLN A 870 -6.11 -25.86 -39.34
CA GLN A 870 -5.03 -24.89 -39.13
C GLN A 870 -5.38 -23.98 -37.94
N GLU A 871 -5.07 -24.47 -36.74
CA GLU A 871 -5.23 -23.69 -35.52
C GLU A 871 -4.10 -22.69 -35.36
N ARG A 872 -4.43 -21.45 -35.01
CA ARG A 872 -3.48 -20.38 -34.68
C ARG A 872 -3.85 -19.73 -33.36
N ALA A 873 -2.85 -19.18 -32.68
CA ALA A 873 -3.06 -18.26 -31.59
C ALA A 873 -3.44 -16.89 -32.16
N ILE A 874 -4.48 -16.28 -31.60
CA ILE A 874 -5.04 -15.00 -32.07
C ILE A 874 -4.80 -13.96 -31.00
N PHE A 875 -4.10 -12.90 -31.37
CA PHE A 875 -3.87 -11.73 -30.54
C PHE A 875 -4.54 -10.51 -31.16
N ILE A 876 -5.03 -9.62 -30.31
CA ILE A 876 -5.60 -8.32 -30.66
C ILE A 876 -4.49 -7.29 -30.45
N VAL A 877 -4.25 -6.48 -31.47
CA VAL A 877 -3.39 -5.31 -31.42
C VAL A 877 -4.32 -4.10 -31.42
N PRO A 878 -4.60 -3.47 -30.25
CA PRO A 878 -5.63 -2.43 -30.13
C PRO A 878 -5.33 -1.15 -30.92
N SER A 879 -4.04 -0.82 -31.06
CA SER A 879 -3.56 0.31 -31.85
C SER A 879 -2.21 -0.01 -32.50
N THR A 880 -1.96 0.65 -33.62
CA THR A 880 -0.70 0.55 -34.37
C THR A 880 -0.21 1.94 -34.75
N GLU A 881 1.04 2.06 -35.19
CA GLU A 881 1.63 3.31 -35.69
C GLU A 881 1.62 4.42 -34.62
N SER A 882 2.00 4.09 -33.38
CA SER A 882 1.98 5.03 -32.24
C SER A 882 0.59 5.66 -32.02
N GLY A 883 -0.46 4.86 -32.20
CA GLY A 883 -1.86 5.27 -32.08
C GLY A 883 -2.43 6.04 -33.28
N TYR A 884 -1.69 6.20 -34.38
CA TYR A 884 -2.19 6.87 -35.59
C TYR A 884 -2.98 5.94 -36.52
N ALA A 885 -2.82 4.62 -36.37
CA ALA A 885 -3.57 3.62 -37.09
C ALA A 885 -4.35 2.69 -36.13
N GLY A 886 -5.27 1.94 -36.72
CA GLY A 886 -6.31 1.24 -35.98
C GLY A 886 -5.96 -0.17 -35.50
N GLN A 887 -6.96 -0.79 -34.89
CA GLN A 887 -6.95 -2.14 -34.35
C GLN A 887 -6.74 -3.19 -35.46
N ARG A 888 -5.91 -4.20 -35.17
CA ARG A 888 -5.64 -5.36 -36.02
C ARG A 888 -5.64 -6.66 -35.21
N LEU A 889 -5.63 -7.80 -35.90
CA LEU A 889 -5.35 -9.09 -35.28
C LEU A 889 -4.00 -9.61 -35.77
N ALA A 890 -3.26 -10.26 -34.87
CA ALA A 890 -2.07 -11.04 -35.18
C ALA A 890 -2.38 -12.52 -35.06
N TYR A 891 -2.14 -13.27 -36.13
CA TYR A 891 -2.32 -14.72 -36.18
C TYR A 891 -0.96 -15.39 -36.06
N MET A 892 -0.70 -16.06 -34.95
CA MET A 892 0.59 -16.68 -34.63
C MET A 892 0.50 -18.19 -34.70
N ASP A 893 1.42 -18.80 -35.43
CA ASP A 893 1.61 -20.25 -35.52
C ASP A 893 2.34 -20.79 -34.27
N GLN A 894 2.42 -22.12 -34.15
CA GLN A 894 2.99 -22.76 -32.97
C GLN A 894 4.48 -22.46 -32.76
N ASP A 895 5.20 -22.12 -33.84
CA ASP A 895 6.62 -21.77 -33.89
C ASP A 895 6.90 -20.28 -33.65
N GLY A 896 5.85 -19.47 -33.44
CA GLY A 896 5.99 -18.03 -33.21
C GLY A 896 5.94 -17.17 -34.47
N THR A 897 5.91 -17.77 -35.67
CA THR A 897 5.71 -17.01 -36.91
C THR A 897 4.33 -16.39 -36.89
N PHE A 898 4.20 -15.09 -37.16
CA PHE A 898 2.90 -14.42 -37.15
C PHE A 898 2.63 -13.58 -38.40
N SER A 899 1.35 -13.38 -38.68
CA SER A 899 0.86 -12.51 -39.75
C SER A 899 -0.20 -11.56 -39.23
N LEU A 900 -0.25 -10.34 -39.78
CA LEU A 900 -1.23 -9.32 -39.40
C LEU A 900 -2.40 -9.26 -40.38
N THR A 901 -3.57 -8.94 -39.85
CA THR A 901 -4.73 -8.59 -40.68
C THR A 901 -4.62 -7.19 -41.26
N GLU A 902 -5.51 -6.87 -42.22
CA GLU A 902 -5.86 -5.48 -42.50
C GLU A 902 -6.44 -4.77 -41.27
N GLU A 903 -6.45 -3.43 -41.29
CA GLU A 903 -7.03 -2.63 -40.20
C GLU A 903 -8.54 -2.89 -40.10
N ILE A 904 -8.99 -3.29 -38.90
CA ILE A 904 -10.39 -3.67 -38.63
C ILE A 904 -11.20 -2.45 -38.17
N SER A 905 -10.58 -1.57 -37.37
CA SER A 905 -11.25 -0.42 -36.76
C SER A 905 -10.27 0.69 -36.41
N ASN A 906 -10.63 1.96 -36.62
CA ASN A 906 -9.75 3.12 -36.37
C ASN A 906 -9.87 3.65 -34.92
N SER A 907 -9.89 2.73 -33.96
CA SER A 907 -10.16 2.95 -32.53
C SER A 907 -9.26 3.99 -31.88
N TRP A 908 -9.85 4.95 -31.14
CA TRP A 908 -9.12 5.80 -30.17
C TRP A 908 -9.42 5.39 -28.72
N GLU A 909 -10.38 4.47 -28.51
CA GLU A 909 -10.77 3.98 -27.19
C GLU A 909 -9.98 2.75 -26.73
N GLY A 910 -9.08 2.22 -27.56
CA GLY A 910 -8.24 1.06 -27.21
C GLY A 910 -9.07 -0.21 -27.04
N SER A 911 -9.98 -0.48 -27.98
CA SER A 911 -10.78 -1.70 -28.00
C SER A 911 -9.86 -2.93 -28.03
N ARG A 912 -9.83 -3.70 -26.95
CA ARG A 912 -8.79 -4.73 -26.72
C ARG A 912 -9.32 -6.10 -26.34
N TYR A 913 -10.63 -6.30 -26.41
CA TYR A 913 -11.30 -7.50 -25.92
C TYR A 913 -11.95 -8.26 -27.08
N GLY A 914 -11.74 -9.56 -27.09
CA GLY A 914 -12.43 -10.45 -28.00
C GLY A 914 -12.31 -11.88 -27.55
N ASP A 915 -13.18 -12.71 -28.11
CA ASP A 915 -13.30 -14.11 -27.75
C ASP A 915 -13.44 -14.97 -29.01
N ILE A 916 -12.75 -16.10 -29.03
CA ILE A 916 -12.67 -16.98 -30.20
C ILE A 916 -13.71 -18.09 -30.10
N VAL A 917 -14.54 -18.22 -31.14
CA VAL A 917 -15.65 -19.16 -31.16
C VAL A 917 -15.95 -19.60 -32.59
N ASP A 918 -16.19 -20.88 -32.84
CA ASP A 918 -16.85 -21.33 -34.09
C ASP A 918 -18.36 -21.24 -33.87
N TYR A 919 -18.92 -20.02 -33.93
CA TYR A 919 -20.29 -19.82 -33.46
C TYR A 919 -21.30 -20.44 -34.41
N ASN A 920 -21.01 -20.45 -35.72
CA ASN A 920 -21.91 -20.91 -36.78
C ASN A 920 -21.74 -22.40 -37.14
N LEU A 921 -20.76 -23.09 -36.51
CA LEU A 921 -20.46 -24.52 -36.64
C LEU A 921 -20.04 -24.94 -38.05
N ASP A 922 -19.33 -24.08 -38.77
CA ASP A 922 -18.84 -24.35 -40.12
C ASP A 922 -17.41 -24.92 -40.15
N GLY A 923 -16.76 -25.02 -38.98
CA GLY A 923 -15.42 -25.54 -38.79
C GLY A 923 -14.31 -24.50 -38.96
N TYR A 924 -14.67 -23.24 -39.21
CA TYR A 924 -13.78 -22.08 -39.14
C TYR A 924 -14.08 -21.32 -37.84
N ALA A 925 -13.03 -20.85 -37.17
CA ALA A 925 -13.22 -19.98 -36.03
C ALA A 925 -13.66 -18.58 -36.48
N ASP A 926 -14.53 -18.00 -35.66
CA ASP A 926 -14.93 -16.61 -35.65
C ASP A 926 -14.35 -15.90 -34.42
N ILE A 927 -14.43 -14.57 -34.42
CA ILE A 927 -14.11 -13.74 -33.28
C ILE A 927 -15.29 -12.81 -32.99
N PHE A 928 -15.70 -12.79 -31.74
CA PHE A 928 -16.55 -11.74 -31.18
C PHE A 928 -15.62 -10.66 -30.64
N LEU A 929 -15.63 -9.48 -31.25
CA LEU A 929 -14.60 -8.46 -31.07
C LEU A 929 -15.22 -7.12 -30.66
N ALA A 930 -14.67 -6.51 -29.61
CA ALA A 930 -14.85 -5.10 -29.34
C ALA A 930 -14.04 -4.29 -30.36
N THR A 931 -14.71 -3.36 -31.04
CA THR A 931 -14.12 -2.46 -32.05
C THR A 931 -14.61 -1.04 -31.78
N SER A 932 -14.12 -0.05 -32.52
CA SER A 932 -14.69 1.30 -32.46
C SER A 932 -14.45 2.08 -33.75
N SER A 933 -15.28 3.09 -33.98
CA SER A 933 -15.06 4.09 -35.02
C SER A 933 -14.78 5.41 -34.33
N THR A 934 -13.52 5.83 -34.25
CA THR A 934 -13.08 6.97 -33.41
C THR A 934 -13.38 6.74 -31.92
N TYR A 935 -14.41 7.39 -31.36
CA TYR A 935 -14.87 7.27 -29.95
C TYR A 935 -16.17 6.46 -29.81
N ASP A 936 -16.67 5.89 -30.90
CA ASP A 936 -17.95 5.17 -30.88
C ASP A 936 -17.66 3.68 -30.82
N GLY A 937 -17.77 3.09 -29.61
CA GLY A 937 -17.63 1.66 -29.36
C GLY A 937 -18.63 0.81 -30.15
N MET A 938 -18.17 -0.33 -30.66
CA MET A 938 -18.94 -1.25 -31.48
C MET A 938 -18.58 -2.70 -31.16
N PHE A 939 -19.52 -3.60 -31.37
CA PHE A 939 -19.29 -5.04 -31.37
C PHE A 939 -19.31 -5.56 -32.81
N LYS A 940 -18.43 -6.50 -33.14
CA LYS A 940 -18.46 -7.25 -34.41
C LYS A 940 -18.25 -8.74 -34.17
N ALA A 941 -19.04 -9.57 -34.87
CA ALA A 941 -18.79 -10.99 -35.07
C ALA A 941 -18.18 -11.18 -36.46
N LEU A 942 -16.91 -11.60 -36.51
CA LEU A 942 -16.13 -11.70 -37.75
C LEU A 942 -15.63 -13.12 -37.96
N GLN A 943 -15.67 -13.61 -39.20
CA GLN A 943 -14.97 -14.83 -39.59
C GLN A 943 -13.45 -14.61 -39.61
N LEU A 944 -12.64 -15.40 -38.91
CA LEU A 944 -11.19 -15.17 -38.88
C LEU A 944 -10.49 -15.38 -40.24
N SER A 945 -11.00 -16.28 -41.08
CA SER A 945 -10.37 -16.64 -42.36
C SER A 945 -10.33 -15.50 -43.38
N ASN A 946 -11.28 -14.57 -43.32
CA ASN A 946 -11.43 -13.51 -44.32
C ASN A 946 -12.05 -12.21 -43.78
N LEU A 947 -12.25 -12.12 -42.47
CA LEU A 947 -12.81 -10.97 -41.74
C LEU A 947 -14.21 -10.56 -42.21
N THR A 948 -14.96 -11.47 -42.85
CA THR A 948 -16.35 -11.21 -43.21
C THR A 948 -17.17 -11.02 -41.94
N GLU A 949 -17.86 -9.88 -41.85
CA GLU A 949 -18.77 -9.58 -40.74
C GLU A 949 -20.07 -10.38 -40.89
N HIS A 950 -20.36 -11.20 -39.89
CA HIS A 950 -21.63 -11.90 -39.77
C HIS A 950 -22.71 -10.99 -39.19
N TRP A 951 -22.34 -10.23 -38.15
CA TRP A 951 -23.20 -9.25 -37.49
C TRP A 951 -22.37 -8.25 -36.67
N GLY A 952 -22.92 -7.07 -36.41
CA GLY A 952 -22.31 -6.08 -35.54
C GLY A 952 -23.30 -5.03 -35.03
N THR A 953 -22.91 -4.29 -34.00
CA THR A 953 -23.67 -3.12 -33.54
C THR A 953 -23.25 -1.88 -34.34
N GLY A 954 -24.22 -1.02 -34.67
CA GLY A 954 -23.90 0.28 -35.25
C GLY A 954 -23.43 1.22 -34.14
N GLY A 955 -22.20 1.74 -34.23
CA GLY A 955 -21.64 2.63 -33.21
C GLY A 955 -22.55 3.81 -32.91
N VAL A 956 -22.91 3.98 -31.65
CA VAL A 956 -23.61 5.15 -31.15
C VAL A 956 -22.60 6.01 -30.38
N TYR A 957 -22.72 7.33 -30.51
CA TYR A 957 -21.90 8.27 -29.75
C TYR A 957 -21.96 7.99 -28.25
N ASP A 958 -20.79 7.89 -27.61
CA ASP A 958 -20.55 7.52 -26.19
C ASP A 958 -20.74 6.03 -25.82
N ASP A 959 -20.89 5.11 -26.78
CA ASP A 959 -20.79 3.67 -26.50
C ASP A 959 -19.34 3.30 -26.17
N ASN A 960 -19.11 2.59 -25.06
CA ASN A 960 -17.79 2.10 -24.66
C ASN A 960 -17.90 0.59 -24.44
N ILE A 961 -17.68 -0.17 -25.51
CA ILE A 961 -17.69 -1.64 -25.46
C ILE A 961 -16.42 -2.10 -24.77
N ASN A 962 -16.53 -2.28 -23.46
CA ASN A 962 -15.40 -2.54 -22.60
C ASN A 962 -15.14 -4.03 -22.38
N MET A 963 -16.02 -4.94 -22.81
CA MET A 963 -15.77 -6.39 -22.78
C MET A 963 -16.72 -7.15 -23.72
N VAL A 964 -16.26 -8.31 -24.22
CA VAL A 964 -17.03 -9.21 -25.08
C VAL A 964 -16.69 -10.66 -24.74
N GLU A 965 -17.69 -11.56 -24.73
CA GLU A 965 -17.52 -13.00 -24.53
C GLU A 965 -18.59 -13.77 -25.33
N ALA A 966 -18.27 -15.00 -25.77
CA ALA A 966 -19.14 -15.87 -26.53
C ALA A 966 -19.57 -17.07 -25.68
N GLU A 967 -20.86 -17.16 -25.34
CA GLU A 967 -21.35 -18.19 -24.44
C GLU A 967 -22.75 -18.67 -24.83
N PHE A 968 -23.08 -19.93 -24.53
CA PHE A 968 -24.43 -20.43 -24.79
C PHE A 968 -25.40 -19.87 -23.73
N PHE A 969 -26.32 -18.98 -24.10
CA PHE A 969 -27.32 -18.42 -23.19
C PHE A 969 -28.72 -18.98 -23.41
N ASN A 970 -29.10 -19.25 -24.66
CA ASN A 970 -30.37 -19.91 -24.98
C ASN A 970 -30.17 -21.44 -25.19
N ALA A 971 -31.04 -22.11 -25.95
CA ALA A 971 -30.97 -23.55 -26.22
C ALA A 971 -30.97 -23.89 -27.73
N ASP A 972 -30.42 -23.01 -28.57
CA ASP A 972 -30.45 -23.15 -30.04
C ASP A 972 -29.20 -23.78 -30.68
N SER A 973 -28.18 -24.14 -29.88
CA SER A 973 -26.90 -24.73 -30.29
C SER A 973 -25.88 -23.75 -30.88
N TYR A 974 -26.20 -22.46 -30.96
CA TYR A 974 -25.27 -21.40 -31.39
C TYR A 974 -24.83 -20.59 -30.16
N ALA A 975 -23.58 -20.12 -30.15
CA ALA A 975 -23.10 -19.26 -29.07
C ALA A 975 -23.73 -17.87 -29.18
N ASP A 976 -24.10 -17.28 -28.05
CA ASP A 976 -24.66 -15.94 -27.93
C ASP A 976 -23.56 -14.95 -27.52
N ALA A 977 -23.67 -13.69 -27.95
CA ALA A 977 -22.73 -12.65 -27.60
C ALA A 977 -23.11 -11.94 -26.29
N PHE A 978 -22.16 -11.87 -25.36
CA PHE A 978 -22.24 -11.08 -24.14
C PHE A 978 -21.43 -9.80 -24.34
N ILE A 979 -22.12 -8.66 -24.33
CA ILE A 979 -21.54 -7.36 -24.70
C ILE A 979 -21.69 -6.41 -23.52
N ALA A 980 -20.57 -6.10 -22.85
CA ALA A 980 -20.54 -5.07 -21.82
C ALA A 980 -20.28 -3.71 -22.45
N ASN A 981 -21.21 -2.77 -22.22
CA ASN A 981 -21.11 -1.38 -22.65
C ASN A 981 -21.30 -0.47 -21.44
N GLY A 982 -20.20 0.08 -20.93
CA GLY A 982 -20.21 0.92 -19.74
C GLY A 982 -20.81 0.19 -18.54
N ASN A 983 -22.02 0.55 -18.11
CA ASN A 983 -22.71 -0.07 -16.97
C ASN A 983 -23.76 -1.13 -17.36
N SER A 984 -23.92 -1.45 -18.64
CA SER A 984 -24.93 -2.39 -19.14
C SER A 984 -24.29 -3.61 -19.79
N LEU A 985 -24.78 -4.79 -19.47
CA LEU A 985 -24.48 -6.04 -20.19
C LEU A 985 -25.68 -6.42 -21.03
N SER A 986 -25.45 -6.65 -22.32
CA SER A 986 -26.48 -7.12 -23.28
C SER A 986 -26.13 -8.52 -23.75
N VAL A 987 -27.13 -9.40 -23.83
CA VAL A 987 -26.98 -10.75 -24.38
C VAL A 987 -27.72 -10.83 -25.70
N VAL A 988 -27.00 -11.11 -26.78
CA VAL A 988 -27.52 -11.08 -28.15
C VAL A 988 -27.31 -12.41 -28.83
N ASP A 989 -28.40 -12.96 -29.34
CA ASP A 989 -28.37 -14.10 -30.25
C ASP A 989 -27.92 -13.62 -31.63
N ILE A 990 -26.71 -14.02 -32.02
CA ILE A 990 -26.08 -13.57 -33.26
C ILE A 990 -26.72 -14.25 -34.48
N GLU A 991 -27.10 -15.52 -34.38
CA GLU A 991 -27.70 -16.28 -35.47
C GLU A 991 -29.10 -15.73 -35.81
N ASN A 992 -29.93 -15.46 -34.80
CA ASN A 992 -31.27 -14.93 -34.99
C ASN A 992 -31.31 -13.39 -35.01
N GLN A 993 -30.21 -12.73 -34.64
CA GLN A 993 -30.06 -11.27 -34.53
C GLN A 993 -31.09 -10.65 -33.57
N VAL A 994 -31.24 -11.25 -32.38
CA VAL A 994 -32.23 -10.86 -31.37
C VAL A 994 -31.55 -10.55 -30.04
N LEU A 995 -31.89 -9.41 -29.44
CA LEU A 995 -31.56 -9.15 -28.03
C LEU A 995 -32.36 -10.10 -27.14
N LEU A 996 -31.67 -10.99 -26.43
CA LEU A 996 -32.29 -11.95 -25.52
C LEU A 996 -32.54 -11.32 -24.16
N GLU A 997 -31.56 -10.59 -23.62
CA GLU A 997 -31.60 -10.05 -22.28
C GLU A 997 -30.71 -8.80 -22.14
N GLN A 998 -31.03 -7.92 -21.20
CA GLN A 998 -30.18 -6.78 -20.85
C GLN A 998 -30.26 -6.49 -19.34
N VAL A 999 -29.10 -6.32 -18.71
CA VAL A 999 -28.98 -6.01 -17.29
C VAL A 999 -28.00 -4.86 -17.08
N ALA A 1000 -28.28 -3.99 -16.10
CA ALA A 1000 -27.43 -2.84 -15.80
C ALA A 1000 -27.04 -2.78 -14.33
N LEU A 1001 -25.82 -2.32 -14.10
CA LEU A 1001 -25.27 -1.95 -12.80
C LEU A 1001 -25.41 -0.44 -12.56
N SER A 1002 -25.21 -0.02 -11.30
CA SER A 1002 -25.25 1.41 -10.96
C SER A 1002 -24.00 2.16 -11.43
N ASN A 1003 -22.90 1.44 -11.69
CA ASN A 1003 -21.62 1.96 -12.17
C ASN A 1003 -21.11 1.09 -13.33
N THR A 1004 -20.05 1.53 -14.00
CA THR A 1004 -19.37 0.79 -15.07
C THR A 1004 -19.02 -0.62 -14.62
N ILE A 1005 -19.35 -1.60 -15.45
CA ILE A 1005 -18.98 -3.01 -15.31
C ILE A 1005 -17.46 -3.11 -15.45
N THR A 1006 -16.83 -3.80 -14.50
CA THR A 1006 -15.39 -4.06 -14.49
C THR A 1006 -15.07 -5.46 -14.99
N ASP A 1007 -15.91 -6.44 -14.65
CA ASP A 1007 -15.83 -7.79 -15.19
C ASP A 1007 -17.18 -8.52 -15.08
N PHE A 1008 -17.31 -9.65 -15.77
CA PHE A 1008 -18.41 -10.60 -15.61
C PHE A 1008 -17.88 -12.03 -15.74
N ALA A 1009 -18.65 -13.01 -15.29
CA ALA A 1009 -18.29 -14.41 -15.47
C ALA A 1009 -19.56 -15.26 -15.57
N LEU A 1010 -19.46 -16.38 -16.29
CA LEU A 1010 -20.53 -17.35 -16.42
C LEU A 1010 -20.07 -18.75 -16.00
N THR A 1011 -21.01 -19.55 -15.50
CA THR A 1011 -20.78 -20.98 -15.27
C THR A 1011 -22.08 -21.77 -15.38
N SER A 1012 -21.95 -23.08 -15.51
CA SER A 1012 -23.05 -24.05 -15.49
C SER A 1012 -22.74 -25.15 -14.48
N ASP A 1013 -23.56 -25.27 -13.44
CA ASP A 1013 -23.49 -26.36 -12.48
C ASP A 1013 -24.82 -27.15 -12.45
N ASN A 1014 -24.74 -28.47 -12.61
CA ASN A 1014 -25.90 -29.38 -12.59
C ASN A 1014 -27.08 -28.94 -13.51
N GLY A 1015 -26.77 -28.27 -14.63
CA GLY A 1015 -27.77 -27.75 -15.58
C GLY A 1015 -28.40 -26.42 -15.17
N ILE A 1016 -27.92 -25.78 -14.11
CA ILE A 1016 -28.24 -24.42 -13.70
C ILE A 1016 -27.09 -23.51 -14.13
N ARG A 1017 -27.40 -22.44 -14.86
CA ARG A 1017 -26.42 -21.42 -15.25
C ARG A 1017 -26.44 -20.23 -14.29
N TYR A 1018 -25.28 -19.66 -14.02
CA TYR A 1018 -25.11 -18.45 -13.21
C TYR A 1018 -24.34 -17.38 -14.00
N LEU A 1019 -24.72 -16.12 -13.80
CA LEU A 1019 -24.04 -14.94 -14.34
C LEU A 1019 -23.65 -14.04 -13.17
N ALA A 1020 -22.35 -13.79 -13.01
CA ALA A 1020 -21.80 -12.82 -12.07
C ALA A 1020 -21.42 -11.52 -12.80
N LEU A 1021 -21.72 -10.37 -12.22
CA LEU A 1021 -21.31 -9.05 -12.71
C LEU A 1021 -20.63 -8.27 -11.57
N ALA A 1022 -19.45 -7.75 -11.87
CA ALA A 1022 -18.74 -6.79 -11.04
C ALA A 1022 -18.85 -5.39 -11.66
N GLY A 1023 -18.97 -4.38 -10.81
CA GLY A 1023 -18.93 -2.98 -11.21
C GLY A 1023 -18.10 -2.15 -10.24
N ARG A 1024 -17.70 -0.97 -10.73
CA ARG A 1024 -16.95 0.02 -9.93
C ARG A 1024 -17.68 0.38 -8.63
N SER A 1025 -16.89 0.83 -7.64
CA SER A 1025 -17.36 1.17 -6.29
C SER A 1025 -17.88 -0.07 -5.53
N SER A 1026 -17.15 -1.18 -5.66
CA SER A 1026 -17.38 -2.41 -4.91
C SER A 1026 -18.79 -3.01 -5.07
N GLN A 1027 -19.28 -3.17 -6.30
CA GLN A 1027 -20.58 -3.80 -6.57
C GLN A 1027 -20.41 -5.18 -7.20
N LEU A 1028 -20.81 -6.24 -6.51
CA LEU A 1028 -20.89 -7.61 -7.05
C LEU A 1028 -22.34 -8.11 -7.02
N LYS A 1029 -22.82 -8.67 -8.13
CA LYS A 1029 -24.17 -9.25 -8.24
C LYS A 1029 -24.17 -10.56 -9.02
N VAL A 1030 -25.02 -11.51 -8.62
CA VAL A 1030 -25.17 -12.80 -9.31
C VAL A 1030 -26.63 -13.10 -9.62
N TRP A 1031 -26.90 -13.62 -10.81
CA TRP A 1031 -28.21 -14.08 -11.28
C TRP A 1031 -28.15 -15.55 -11.69
N LYS A 1032 -29.32 -16.19 -11.69
CA LYS A 1032 -29.51 -17.53 -12.25
C LYS A 1032 -30.16 -17.40 -13.62
N VAL A 1033 -29.66 -18.15 -14.60
CA VAL A 1033 -30.24 -18.21 -15.94
C VAL A 1033 -31.14 -19.44 -16.04
N VAL A 1034 -32.39 -19.25 -16.44
CA VAL A 1034 -33.37 -20.34 -16.65
C VAL A 1034 -34.11 -20.09 -17.96
N ASP A 1035 -34.12 -21.09 -18.85
CA ASP A 1035 -34.80 -21.04 -20.16
C ASP A 1035 -34.41 -19.81 -21.01
N GLY A 1036 -33.15 -19.37 -20.97
CA GLY A 1036 -32.67 -18.21 -21.74
C GLY A 1036 -33.20 -16.87 -21.23
N ALA A 1037 -33.50 -16.76 -19.94
CA ALA A 1037 -33.85 -15.51 -19.26
C ALA A 1037 -33.19 -15.42 -17.89
N LEU A 1038 -32.85 -14.21 -17.45
CA LEU A 1038 -32.33 -13.99 -16.10
C LEU A 1038 -33.45 -14.07 -15.07
N GLN A 1039 -33.38 -15.05 -14.17
CA GLN A 1039 -34.27 -15.12 -13.03
C GLN A 1039 -33.74 -14.31 -11.86
N SER A 1040 -34.65 -13.52 -11.29
CA SER A 1040 -34.45 -12.68 -10.12
C SER A 1040 -35.25 -13.21 -8.93
N GLY A 1041 -34.98 -12.70 -7.73
CA GLY A 1041 -35.91 -12.84 -6.61
C GLY A 1041 -37.28 -12.22 -6.90
N THR A 1042 -38.16 -12.10 -5.91
CA THR A 1042 -39.55 -11.64 -6.13
C THR A 1042 -39.72 -10.21 -6.66
N ASP A 1043 -38.64 -9.46 -6.97
CA ASP A 1043 -38.67 -8.04 -7.39
C ASP A 1043 -37.53 -7.60 -8.36
N LEU A 1044 -37.11 -8.40 -9.36
CA LEU A 1044 -36.01 -8.03 -10.30
C LEU A 1044 -34.63 -7.81 -9.65
N SER A 1045 -34.48 -8.11 -8.35
CA SER A 1045 -33.20 -8.08 -7.64
C SER A 1045 -32.35 -9.32 -7.95
N ALA A 1046 -31.02 -9.12 -8.05
CA ALA A 1046 -30.06 -10.20 -8.17
C ALA A 1046 -30.23 -11.23 -7.03
N LEU A 1047 -29.90 -12.50 -7.30
CA LEU A 1047 -29.96 -13.56 -6.29
C LEU A 1047 -28.99 -13.32 -5.14
N PHE A 1048 -27.85 -12.70 -5.47
CA PHE A 1048 -26.83 -12.31 -4.51
C PHE A 1048 -26.35 -10.90 -4.83
N THR A 1049 -26.00 -10.16 -3.78
CA THR A 1049 -25.36 -8.86 -3.88
C THR A 1049 -24.38 -8.74 -2.73
N ALA A 1050 -23.14 -8.39 -3.05
CA ALA A 1050 -22.09 -8.10 -2.09
C ALA A 1050 -21.45 -6.75 -2.39
N SER A 1051 -20.91 -6.12 -1.34
CA SER A 1051 -20.07 -4.95 -1.49
C SER A 1051 -18.60 -5.39 -1.52
N THR A 1052 -18.10 -5.72 -2.71
CA THR A 1052 -16.75 -6.24 -2.91
C THR A 1052 -16.17 -5.66 -4.18
N GLN A 1053 -14.94 -5.16 -4.11
CA GLN A 1053 -14.22 -4.64 -5.27
C GLN A 1053 -13.68 -5.81 -6.08
N CYS A 1054 -14.18 -5.96 -7.31
CA CYS A 1054 -13.77 -7.03 -8.21
C CYS A 1054 -13.40 -6.42 -9.56
N ASN A 1055 -12.14 -6.55 -9.94
CA ASN A 1055 -11.59 -6.16 -11.24
C ASN A 1055 -11.52 -7.37 -12.19
N ARG A 1056 -11.41 -8.59 -11.65
CA ARG A 1056 -11.46 -9.85 -12.38
C ARG A 1056 -12.35 -10.87 -11.66
N LEU A 1057 -13.18 -11.59 -12.42
CA LEU A 1057 -14.13 -12.61 -11.99
C LEU A 1057 -13.95 -13.90 -12.80
N GLN A 1058 -13.98 -15.05 -12.12
CA GLN A 1058 -14.12 -16.34 -12.77
C GLN A 1058 -14.79 -17.33 -11.83
N PHE A 1059 -15.31 -18.42 -12.40
CA PHE A 1059 -15.79 -19.56 -11.63
C PHE A 1059 -14.76 -20.69 -11.67
N ALA A 1060 -14.49 -21.30 -10.53
CA ALA A 1060 -13.53 -22.39 -10.38
C ALA A 1060 -13.93 -23.28 -9.20
N ASN A 1061 -13.70 -24.59 -9.30
CA ASN A 1061 -13.84 -25.50 -8.16
C ASN A 1061 -12.51 -25.55 -7.39
N LEU A 1062 -12.41 -24.83 -6.29
CA LEU A 1062 -11.21 -24.55 -5.51
C LEU A 1062 -11.12 -25.33 -4.20
N ASP A 1063 -11.98 -26.31 -4.00
CA ASP A 1063 -11.91 -27.26 -2.89
C ASP A 1063 -12.39 -28.66 -3.30
N ASP A 1064 -12.52 -29.56 -2.33
CA ASP A 1064 -12.91 -30.95 -2.57
C ASP A 1064 -14.44 -31.13 -2.71
N GLU A 1065 -15.23 -30.06 -2.49
CA GLU A 1065 -16.69 -30.12 -2.61
C GLU A 1065 -17.12 -29.91 -4.07
N PRO A 1066 -18.04 -30.73 -4.62
CA PRO A 1066 -18.45 -30.56 -6.02
C PRO A 1066 -19.27 -29.29 -6.23
N GLY A 1067 -18.72 -28.34 -7.00
CA GLY A 1067 -19.41 -27.13 -7.44
C GLY A 1067 -18.39 -26.06 -7.85
N PRO A 1068 -18.77 -25.04 -8.62
CA PRO A 1068 -17.89 -23.92 -8.88
C PRO A 1068 -18.09 -22.80 -7.84
N GLU A 1069 -17.01 -22.35 -7.20
CA GLU A 1069 -16.98 -21.11 -6.43
C GLU A 1069 -16.78 -19.91 -7.36
N LEU A 1070 -17.33 -18.77 -6.93
CA LEU A 1070 -17.08 -17.49 -7.59
C LEU A 1070 -15.82 -16.86 -6.99
N VAL A 1071 -14.82 -16.69 -7.84
CA VAL A 1071 -13.55 -16.05 -7.52
C VAL A 1071 -13.60 -14.59 -7.95
N CYS A 1072 -13.26 -13.69 -7.03
CA CYS A 1072 -13.13 -12.26 -7.27
C CYS A 1072 -11.72 -11.80 -6.92
N ALA A 1073 -11.02 -11.17 -7.86
CA ALA A 1073 -9.78 -10.45 -7.61
C ALA A 1073 -10.00 -8.96 -7.83
N GLY A 1074 -9.52 -8.11 -6.93
CA GLY A 1074 -9.64 -6.66 -7.09
C GLY A 1074 -8.65 -5.85 -6.27
N SER A 1075 -8.37 -4.64 -6.75
CA SER A 1075 -7.52 -3.65 -6.09
C SER A 1075 -8.30 -2.37 -5.82
N TYR A 1076 -7.97 -1.67 -4.73
CA TYR A 1076 -8.63 -0.41 -4.36
C TYR A 1076 -8.13 0.78 -5.21
N SER A 1077 -6.98 0.65 -5.88
CA SER A 1077 -6.41 1.65 -6.79
C SER A 1077 -5.55 0.99 -7.88
N TYR A 1078 -5.42 1.67 -9.03
CA TYR A 1078 -4.46 1.30 -10.08
C TYR A 1078 -3.02 1.41 -9.54
N GLY A 1079 -2.17 0.42 -9.80
CA GLY A 1079 -0.82 0.36 -9.24
C GLY A 1079 -0.80 0.25 -7.71
N SER A 1080 -1.82 -0.36 -7.11
CA SER A 1080 -1.82 -0.62 -5.67
C SER A 1080 -0.75 -1.63 -5.28
N ASP A 1081 -0.09 -1.40 -4.14
CA ASP A 1081 0.86 -2.36 -3.55
C ASP A 1081 0.22 -3.69 -3.12
N SER A 1082 -1.12 -3.80 -3.15
CA SER A 1082 -1.83 -5.04 -2.79
C SER A 1082 -3.18 -5.21 -3.49
N SER A 1083 -3.48 -6.46 -3.88
CA SER A 1083 -4.79 -6.91 -4.36
C SER A 1083 -5.49 -7.80 -3.32
N GLU A 1084 -6.80 -7.92 -3.40
CA GLU A 1084 -7.60 -8.86 -2.63
C GLU A 1084 -8.18 -9.95 -3.53
N PHE A 1085 -8.08 -11.20 -3.08
CA PHE A 1085 -8.85 -12.33 -3.61
C PHE A 1085 -9.96 -12.69 -2.63
N VAL A 1086 -11.19 -12.83 -3.13
CA VAL A 1086 -12.36 -13.20 -2.36
C VAL A 1086 -13.06 -14.36 -3.06
N ILE A 1087 -13.31 -15.44 -2.32
CA ILE A 1087 -13.96 -16.66 -2.83
C ILE A 1087 -15.33 -16.78 -2.19
N PHE A 1088 -16.36 -16.93 -3.03
CA PHE A 1088 -17.73 -17.16 -2.62
C PHE A 1088 -18.18 -18.55 -3.05
N ASP A 1089 -18.68 -19.32 -2.09
CA ASP A 1089 -19.24 -20.65 -2.33
C ASP A 1089 -20.78 -20.61 -2.32
N LEU A 1090 -21.41 -21.51 -3.08
CA LEU A 1090 -22.84 -21.64 -3.20
C LEU A 1090 -23.39 -22.70 -2.22
N ASN A 1091 -23.90 -22.24 -1.07
CA ASN A 1091 -24.51 -23.12 -0.08
C ASN A 1091 -26.04 -22.87 0.04
N ASP A 1092 -26.85 -23.92 -0.10
CA ASP A 1092 -28.33 -23.85 -0.02
C ASP A 1092 -28.96 -22.75 -0.93
N ASN A 1093 -28.45 -22.60 -2.17
CA ASN A 1093 -28.80 -21.52 -3.14
C ASN A 1093 -28.43 -20.09 -2.70
N THR A 1094 -27.50 -19.94 -1.75
CA THR A 1094 -27.02 -18.65 -1.27
C THR A 1094 -25.51 -18.58 -1.41
N TRP A 1095 -24.99 -17.51 -2.02
CA TRP A 1095 -23.55 -17.28 -2.12
C TRP A 1095 -23.03 -16.73 -0.78
N ILE A 1096 -21.99 -17.35 -0.24
CA ILE A 1096 -21.38 -17.01 1.04
C ILE A 1096 -19.87 -16.84 0.85
N GLU A 1097 -19.30 -15.76 1.37
CA GLU A 1097 -17.84 -15.59 1.41
C GLU A 1097 -17.22 -16.66 2.31
N THR A 1098 -16.36 -17.50 1.74
CA THR A 1098 -15.67 -18.58 2.49
C THR A 1098 -14.22 -18.23 2.77
N ARG A 1099 -13.56 -17.52 1.86
CA ARG A 1099 -12.14 -17.19 1.95
C ARG A 1099 -11.86 -15.79 1.41
N ARG A 1100 -10.90 -15.11 2.04
CA ARG A 1100 -10.36 -13.82 1.62
C ARG A 1100 -8.85 -13.80 1.84
N PHE A 1101 -8.12 -13.40 0.83
CA PHE A 1101 -6.66 -13.30 0.86
C PHE A 1101 -6.22 -11.92 0.37
N SER A 1102 -5.12 -11.41 0.92
CA SER A 1102 -4.43 -10.24 0.39
C SER A 1102 -3.14 -10.69 -0.29
N LEU A 1103 -2.90 -10.19 -1.48
CA LEU A 1103 -1.70 -10.45 -2.27
C LEU A 1103 -0.92 -9.15 -2.44
N PRO A 1104 0.42 -9.17 -2.34
CA PRO A 1104 1.23 -8.04 -2.78
C PRO A 1104 1.09 -7.85 -4.31
N GLY A 1105 1.15 -6.61 -4.78
CA GLY A 1105 1.05 -6.25 -6.20
C GLY A 1105 -0.37 -6.21 -6.78
N GLU A 1106 -0.47 -5.82 -8.05
CA GLU A 1106 -1.73 -5.73 -8.78
C GLU A 1106 -2.02 -7.03 -9.55
N VAL A 1107 -3.16 -7.67 -9.26
CA VAL A 1107 -3.67 -8.80 -10.04
C VAL A 1107 -4.41 -8.25 -11.26
N THR A 1108 -3.81 -8.37 -12.44
CA THR A 1108 -4.37 -7.82 -13.67
C THR A 1108 -5.20 -8.84 -14.44
N ASP A 1109 -4.88 -10.13 -14.32
CA ASP A 1109 -5.66 -11.22 -14.89
C ASP A 1109 -5.46 -12.53 -14.12
N PHE A 1110 -6.36 -13.49 -14.30
CA PHE A 1110 -6.14 -14.87 -13.89
C PHE A 1110 -6.97 -15.85 -14.75
N VAL A 1111 -6.52 -17.09 -14.79
CA VAL A 1111 -7.18 -18.21 -15.48
C VAL A 1111 -7.17 -19.47 -14.60
N VAL A 1112 -8.18 -20.31 -14.77
CA VAL A 1112 -8.32 -21.59 -14.06
C VAL A 1112 -7.49 -22.68 -14.73
N ASP A 1113 -6.69 -23.38 -13.93
CA ASP A 1113 -6.10 -24.66 -14.33
C ASP A 1113 -7.21 -25.71 -14.45
N SER A 1114 -7.61 -25.98 -15.68
CA SER A 1114 -8.65 -26.96 -16.05
C SER A 1114 -8.12 -28.38 -16.25
N SER A 1115 -6.87 -28.67 -15.85
CA SER A 1115 -6.29 -30.03 -15.91
C SER A 1115 -7.06 -31.05 -15.08
N ARG A 1116 -7.72 -30.57 -14.02
CA ARG A 1116 -8.59 -31.34 -13.11
C ARG A 1116 -9.96 -30.69 -13.03
N THR A 1117 -10.97 -31.50 -12.71
CA THR A 1117 -12.36 -31.03 -12.53
C THR A 1117 -12.83 -31.14 -11.09
N ASP A 1118 -12.16 -31.98 -10.30
CA ASP A 1118 -12.46 -32.26 -8.90
C ASP A 1118 -11.81 -31.27 -7.93
N PHE A 1119 -10.68 -30.68 -8.31
CA PHE A 1119 -10.00 -29.61 -7.60
C PHE A 1119 -9.14 -28.83 -8.60
N GLN A 1120 -9.42 -27.55 -8.76
CA GLN A 1120 -8.78 -26.63 -9.69
C GLN A 1120 -7.89 -25.64 -8.96
N GLN A 1121 -6.94 -25.08 -9.69
CA GLN A 1121 -6.02 -24.06 -9.18
C GLN A 1121 -6.11 -22.82 -10.06
N LEU A 1122 -5.54 -21.71 -9.58
CA LEU A 1122 -5.55 -20.43 -10.30
C LEU A 1122 -4.14 -20.08 -10.73
N LEU A 1123 -3.97 -19.82 -12.03
CA LEU A 1123 -2.80 -19.15 -12.59
C LEU A 1123 -3.11 -17.65 -12.64
N VAL A 1124 -2.31 -16.86 -11.95
CA VAL A 1124 -2.57 -15.43 -11.71
C VAL A 1124 -1.46 -14.61 -12.33
N GLY A 1125 -1.84 -13.65 -13.19
CA GLY A 1125 -0.95 -12.62 -13.70
C GLY A 1125 -0.85 -11.48 -12.70
N LYS A 1126 0.32 -11.33 -12.07
CA LYS A 1126 0.61 -10.30 -11.07
C LYS A 1126 1.58 -9.28 -11.65
N THR A 1127 1.19 -8.02 -11.65
CA THR A 1127 2.03 -6.90 -12.09
C THR A 1127 2.65 -6.20 -10.89
N ILE A 1128 3.95 -5.92 -11.02
CA ILE A 1128 4.76 -5.20 -10.04
C ILE A 1128 5.30 -3.96 -10.74
N VAL A 1129 5.12 -2.81 -10.08
CA VAL A 1129 5.73 -1.55 -10.51
C VAL A 1129 6.79 -1.21 -9.48
N ASP A 1130 8.03 -1.09 -9.91
CA ASP A 1130 9.14 -0.74 -9.01
C ASP A 1130 9.20 0.78 -8.73
N ASP A 1131 10.13 1.19 -7.87
CA ASP A 1131 10.32 2.58 -7.46
C ASP A 1131 10.71 3.54 -8.61
N ILE A 1132 11.14 3.00 -9.76
CA ILE A 1132 11.52 3.76 -10.96
C ILE A 1132 10.47 3.67 -12.08
N ASN A 1133 9.28 3.14 -11.80
CA ASN A 1133 8.17 2.91 -12.74
C ASN A 1133 8.48 1.88 -13.84
N HIS A 1134 9.46 1.01 -13.63
CA HIS A 1134 9.61 -0.18 -14.44
C HIS A 1134 8.46 -1.14 -14.12
N VAL A 1135 7.85 -1.70 -15.17
CA VAL A 1135 6.67 -2.55 -15.05
C VAL A 1135 7.03 -3.96 -15.49
N VAL A 1136 7.07 -4.87 -14.53
CA VAL A 1136 7.25 -6.31 -14.76
C VAL A 1136 6.03 -7.07 -14.29
N SER A 1137 5.88 -8.30 -14.76
CA SER A 1137 4.85 -9.19 -14.25
C SER A 1137 5.37 -10.60 -14.03
N THR A 1138 4.66 -11.36 -13.21
CA THR A 1138 4.89 -12.79 -12.99
C THR A 1138 3.58 -13.53 -13.18
N ILE A 1139 3.67 -14.79 -13.62
CA ILE A 1139 2.56 -15.73 -13.56
C ILE A 1139 2.77 -16.61 -12.34
N GLU A 1140 1.77 -16.67 -11.46
CA GLU A 1140 1.85 -17.42 -10.21
C GLU A 1140 0.74 -18.46 -10.10
N LEU A 1141 1.06 -19.65 -9.60
CA LEU A 1141 0.07 -20.64 -9.21
C LEU A 1141 -0.29 -20.41 -7.75
N MET A 1142 -1.55 -20.11 -7.48
CA MET A 1142 -1.99 -19.76 -6.14
C MET A 1142 -2.58 -20.96 -5.40
N SER A 1143 -2.21 -21.11 -4.14
CA SER A 1143 -2.86 -22.02 -3.20
C SER A 1143 -4.26 -21.50 -2.89
N ALA A 1144 -5.28 -22.26 -3.28
CA ALA A 1144 -6.69 -21.93 -3.02
C ALA A 1144 -7.04 -21.85 -1.52
N SER A 1145 -6.30 -22.55 -0.66
CA SER A 1145 -6.54 -22.58 0.78
C SER A 1145 -5.88 -21.43 1.53
N THR A 1146 -4.70 -21.00 1.09
CA THR A 1146 -3.88 -20.01 1.83
C THR A 1146 -3.74 -18.67 1.12
N GLY A 1147 -4.03 -18.61 -0.18
CA GLY A 1147 -3.72 -17.46 -1.01
C GLY A 1147 -2.22 -17.20 -1.17
N LYS A 1148 -1.35 -18.17 -0.86
CA LYS A 1148 0.10 -18.07 -1.11
C LYS A 1148 0.45 -18.55 -2.51
N ALA A 1149 1.45 -17.91 -3.13
CA ALA A 1149 2.04 -18.40 -4.37
C ALA A 1149 2.81 -19.69 -4.08
N VAL A 1150 2.54 -20.72 -4.87
CA VAL A 1150 3.19 -22.05 -4.77
C VAL A 1150 4.25 -22.22 -5.85
N TRP A 1151 4.05 -21.54 -6.97
CA TRP A 1151 4.91 -21.54 -8.14
C TRP A 1151 4.87 -20.14 -8.74
N THR A 1152 6.03 -19.60 -9.13
CA THR A 1152 6.18 -18.27 -9.72
C THR A 1152 7.07 -18.37 -10.95
N SER A 1153 6.62 -17.83 -12.08
CA SER A 1153 7.43 -17.72 -13.31
C SER A 1153 8.61 -16.75 -13.13
N PRO A 1154 9.60 -16.76 -14.03
CA PRO A 1154 10.52 -15.64 -14.16
C PRO A 1154 9.74 -14.35 -14.46
N GLU A 1155 10.37 -13.21 -14.20
CA GLU A 1155 9.76 -11.92 -14.48
C GLU A 1155 9.60 -11.68 -15.99
N LEU A 1156 8.43 -11.19 -16.38
CA LEU A 1156 8.01 -10.93 -17.75
C LEU A 1156 7.95 -9.43 -17.98
N MET A 1157 8.22 -9.01 -19.22
CA MET A 1157 8.21 -7.59 -19.59
C MET A 1157 6.77 -7.07 -19.68
N GLY A 1158 6.49 -5.97 -18.98
CA GLY A 1158 5.20 -5.29 -19.00
C GLY A 1158 4.11 -5.98 -18.18
N SER A 1159 2.99 -5.30 -18.03
CA SER A 1159 1.81 -5.79 -17.31
C SER A 1159 1.05 -6.82 -18.15
N VAL A 1160 0.66 -7.95 -17.57
CA VAL A 1160 -0.28 -8.89 -18.21
C VAL A 1160 -1.59 -8.17 -18.51
N ALA A 1161 -2.08 -8.26 -19.74
CA ALA A 1161 -3.31 -7.60 -20.16
C ALA A 1161 -4.55 -8.28 -19.55
N HIS A 1162 -5.56 -7.48 -19.19
CA HIS A 1162 -6.82 -7.98 -18.63
C HIS A 1162 -7.53 -8.93 -19.60
N ARG A 1163 -7.99 -10.09 -19.11
CA ARG A 1163 -8.62 -11.17 -19.90
C ARG A 1163 -7.76 -11.67 -21.06
N SER A 1164 -6.46 -11.64 -20.88
CA SER A 1164 -5.50 -12.12 -21.86
C SER A 1164 -5.01 -13.53 -21.59
N MET A 1165 -5.20 -14.10 -20.39
CA MET A 1165 -4.66 -15.42 -20.06
C MET A 1165 -5.60 -16.54 -20.53
N HIS A 1166 -5.10 -17.42 -21.41
CA HIS A 1166 -5.81 -18.60 -21.87
C HIS A 1166 -4.97 -19.85 -21.61
N TYR A 1167 -5.51 -20.77 -20.83
CA TYR A 1167 -4.83 -22.00 -20.44
C TYR A 1167 -5.50 -23.21 -21.06
N ARG A 1168 -4.70 -24.10 -21.65
CA ARG A 1168 -5.14 -25.36 -22.24
C ARG A 1168 -4.34 -26.52 -21.63
N PRO A 1169 -4.98 -27.40 -20.85
CA PRO A 1169 -4.30 -28.52 -20.22
C PRO A 1169 -3.89 -29.58 -21.25
N GLN A 1170 -2.90 -30.40 -20.88
CA GLN A 1170 -2.43 -31.55 -21.66
C GLN A 1170 -3.59 -32.47 -22.10
N ALA A 1171 -3.69 -32.76 -23.41
CA ALA A 1171 -4.33 -33.99 -23.88
C ALA A 1171 -3.27 -35.10 -23.83
N SER A 1172 -3.64 -36.35 -23.53
CA SER A 1172 -2.78 -37.51 -23.14
C SER A 1172 -1.41 -37.79 -23.83
N ASN A 1173 -0.91 -36.98 -24.77
CA ASN A 1173 0.46 -36.97 -25.33
C ASN A 1173 1.02 -35.55 -25.67
N SER A 1174 0.57 -34.43 -25.07
CA SER A 1174 1.07 -33.06 -25.35
C SER A 1174 1.41 -32.28 -24.07
N GLN A 1175 2.27 -31.27 -24.08
CA GLN A 1175 2.52 -30.42 -22.90
C GLN A 1175 1.33 -29.47 -22.61
N HIS A 1176 1.27 -28.92 -21.39
CA HIS A 1176 0.29 -27.88 -21.02
C HIS A 1176 0.62 -26.58 -21.76
N ARG A 1177 -0.38 -25.87 -22.26
CA ARG A 1177 -0.16 -24.63 -23.02
C ARG A 1177 -0.79 -23.44 -22.32
N LEU A 1178 -0.06 -22.34 -22.26
CA LEU A 1178 -0.55 -21.05 -21.81
C LEU A 1178 -0.25 -20.01 -22.90
N MET A 1179 -1.26 -19.24 -23.29
CA MET A 1179 -1.03 -18.02 -24.07
C MET A 1179 -1.50 -16.82 -23.29
N PHE A 1180 -0.79 -15.73 -23.43
CA PHE A 1180 -1.16 -14.44 -22.87
C PHE A 1180 -0.43 -13.33 -23.61
N ALA A 1181 -0.76 -12.09 -23.28
CA ALA A 1181 -0.05 -10.94 -23.76
C ALA A 1181 0.18 -9.98 -22.59
N THR A 1182 1.29 -9.27 -22.67
CA THR A 1182 1.55 -8.13 -21.81
C THR A 1182 1.39 -6.85 -22.62
N GLY A 1183 1.53 -5.70 -21.97
CA GLY A 1183 1.66 -4.42 -22.68
C GLY A 1183 2.80 -4.39 -23.69
N SER A 1184 3.80 -5.26 -23.58
CA SER A 1184 5.05 -5.20 -24.36
C SER A 1184 5.22 -6.35 -25.36
N ALA A 1185 4.60 -7.52 -25.14
CA ALA A 1185 4.73 -8.68 -26.05
C ALA A 1185 3.56 -9.67 -25.98
N MET A 1186 3.43 -10.47 -27.05
CA MET A 1186 2.56 -11.64 -27.19
C MET A 1186 3.34 -12.90 -26.80
N TYR A 1187 2.75 -13.76 -25.97
CA TYR A 1187 3.43 -14.93 -25.40
C TYR A 1187 2.72 -16.25 -25.73
N LEU A 1188 3.52 -17.25 -26.12
CA LEU A 1188 3.14 -18.66 -26.13
C LEU A 1188 4.12 -19.47 -25.25
N VAL A 1189 3.57 -20.11 -24.23
CA VAL A 1189 4.26 -21.05 -23.34
C VAL A 1189 3.73 -22.45 -23.64
N GLN A 1190 4.61 -23.41 -23.94
CA GLN A 1190 4.21 -24.70 -24.50
C GLN A 1190 4.98 -25.87 -23.96
#